data_AF-A0A4V4JV91-F1
#
_entry.id   AF-A0A4V4JV91-F1
#
_cell.length_a   1.000
_cell.length_b   1.000
_cell.length_c   1.000
_cell.angle_alpha   90.00
_cell.angle_beta   90.00
_cell.angle_gamma   90.00
#
_symmetry.space_group_name_H-M   'P 1'
#
loop_
_entity.id
_entity.type
_entity.pdbx_description
1 polymer ?
#
loop_
_entity_poly.entity_id
_entity_poly.type
_entity_poly.pdbx_seq_one_letter_code
_entity_poly.pdbx_strand_id
1 'polypeptide(L)'
;MPGLKVVALISGGKDSFFSILHCHANGHEVVALANLHPPAQDGERSEDIDSYMYQTIGHTVIPLYEQALGLPLYRQEILGGAVDQNKSYASPDTAQSAEQDETESLVPLLRKVMAEHPEVNAVSTGAILSDYQRTRVESVAIRLGLVPLSYLWQYPFLPPYAETSLLDDMAAAGQDARIIKVASGGLDDGFLWENVASFRTKTRLVRAMERFGIIGDGAALGEGGEFETLAVDGPWPLWKNSIQIEDEDRLVVTGEAGAASLKIKTASLVPKEPSSDFSYEQLRKPTTLDDKFSTLDSRIDDTTEQTSTSDELVEKTKALSTTSGWTIQKTDTSTIISNAMAEGATAGEQMTNIMTRLTKDHNINPSSIAFTTILLRDMSTFGSVNQAYGSHFTTPNPPARVTIACGNSLPTNTHVSLSAIILNDEVASQKQGLHVQSRSYWAPANIGPYSQAIVMPSSASFQALPQKIHIAGQIPLHAPTMEFPAQGDMSPARHFTAQAILALQHLWRIGQIMHVSSFLGAVAFISASSPVSTSSRVDTAIKAWTLVHERPAVDDQDEDEESADIDLWDRVHGQQFGNGSAASTSTQRNDIGARGQGVPPCFVAEVESLPRDAPVEWASTGVRYDGHVQVKGTLPTSIFSYAEQNTNGDAEVVEDVCTRQILNVKSGLDEVVIAGWIALNSVDVLEKVEVPASCVCTVYTTQNLPEAWVKERQPTIVPCYRLWNGQGQRVAAIVAYRQQ
;
A
#
# COMPACT_ATOMS: atom_id res chain seq x y z
N MET A 1 -11.86 -11.30 15.47
CA MET A 1 -10.80 -11.85 16.36
C MET A 1 -10.87 -11.27 17.78
N PRO A 2 -10.28 -11.90 18.81
CA PRO A 2 -10.08 -11.25 20.11
C PRO A 2 -9.19 -10.01 19.95
N GLY A 3 -9.40 -9.00 20.81
CA GLY A 3 -8.58 -7.79 20.86
C GLY A 3 -7.11 -8.07 21.12
N LEU A 4 -6.22 -7.26 20.53
CA LEU A 4 -4.79 -7.28 20.82
C LEU A 4 -4.51 -6.65 22.19
N LYS A 5 -3.42 -7.05 22.83
CA LYS A 5 -2.88 -6.44 24.05
C LYS A 5 -1.72 -5.54 23.66
N VAL A 6 -1.92 -4.25 23.83
CA VAL A 6 -1.13 -3.21 23.17
C VAL A 6 -0.27 -2.47 24.19
N VAL A 7 1.01 -2.30 23.88
CA VAL A 7 1.83 -1.25 24.47
C VAL A 7 1.79 0.00 23.59
N ALA A 8 1.43 1.15 24.15
CA ALA A 8 1.35 2.40 23.39
C ALA A 8 2.66 3.20 23.54
N LEU A 9 3.30 3.53 22.41
CA LEU A 9 4.41 4.47 22.40
C LEU A 9 3.86 5.89 22.57
N ILE A 10 4.30 6.59 23.62
CA ILE A 10 3.87 7.95 23.92
C ILE A 10 5.04 8.94 23.86
N SER A 11 4.75 10.11 23.30
CA SER A 11 5.65 11.26 23.26
C SER A 11 5.17 12.41 24.15
N GLY A 12 3.93 12.36 24.64
CA GLY A 12 3.24 13.48 25.27
C GLY A 12 2.36 14.26 24.29
N GLY A 13 2.62 14.16 22.98
CA GLY A 13 1.86 14.87 21.95
C GLY A 13 0.49 14.28 21.62
N LYS A 14 -0.33 15.09 20.93
CA LYS A 14 -1.70 14.80 20.53
C LYS A 14 -1.87 13.43 19.84
N ASP A 15 -0.91 13.03 19.01
CA ASP A 15 -1.07 11.89 18.11
C ASP A 15 -0.98 10.57 18.85
N SER A 16 -0.09 10.49 19.84
CA SER A 16 0.10 9.29 20.64
C SER A 16 -1.17 8.91 21.42
N PHE A 17 -1.85 9.88 22.03
CA PHE A 17 -3.08 9.63 22.79
C PHE A 17 -4.30 9.40 21.88
N PHE A 18 -4.35 10.07 20.74
CA PHE A 18 -5.43 9.83 19.79
C PHE A 18 -5.32 8.44 19.15
N SER A 19 -4.09 7.96 18.90
CA SER A 19 -3.84 6.58 18.47
C SER A 19 -4.29 5.53 19.51
N ILE A 20 -4.15 5.82 20.81
CA ILE A 20 -4.69 4.97 21.89
C ILE A 20 -6.22 4.86 21.81
N LEU A 21 -6.92 5.98 21.56
CA LEU A 21 -8.38 5.96 21.38
C LEU A 21 -8.78 5.05 20.20
N HIS A 22 -8.05 5.11 19.09
CA HIS A 22 -8.30 4.22 17.95
C HIS A 22 -7.94 2.76 18.23
N CYS A 23 -6.95 2.46 19.08
CA CYS A 23 -6.71 1.08 19.53
C CYS A 23 -7.95 0.51 20.22
N HIS A 24 -8.53 1.25 21.15
CA HIS A 24 -9.76 0.85 21.83
C HIS A 24 -10.97 0.79 20.87
N ALA A 25 -11.12 1.75 19.95
CA ALA A 25 -12.20 1.76 18.96
C ALA A 25 -12.14 0.60 17.93
N ASN A 26 -10.98 -0.06 17.82
CA ASN A 26 -10.79 -1.31 17.06
C ASN A 26 -10.82 -2.56 17.96
N GLY A 27 -11.30 -2.42 19.20
CA GLY A 27 -11.50 -3.53 20.13
C GLY A 27 -10.21 -4.06 20.74
N HIS A 28 -9.11 -3.29 20.73
CA HIS A 28 -7.87 -3.65 21.41
C HIS A 28 -7.84 -3.08 22.83
N GLU A 29 -6.96 -3.63 23.65
CA GLU A 29 -6.75 -3.18 25.02
C GLU A 29 -5.31 -2.68 25.18
N VAL A 30 -5.16 -1.40 25.52
CA VAL A 30 -3.87 -0.84 25.88
C VAL A 30 -3.57 -1.18 27.33
N VAL A 31 -2.47 -1.90 27.57
CA VAL A 31 -2.10 -2.42 28.89
C VAL A 31 -0.92 -1.68 29.52
N ALA A 32 -0.11 -0.99 28.71
CA ALA A 32 1.07 -0.26 29.17
C ALA A 32 1.41 0.91 28.24
N LEU A 33 2.10 1.90 28.81
CA LEU A 33 2.68 3.03 28.11
C LEU A 33 4.20 2.86 28.03
N ALA A 34 4.80 3.24 26.92
CA ALA A 34 6.24 3.19 26.71
C ALA A 34 6.74 4.53 26.14
N ASN A 35 7.84 5.04 26.71
CA ASN A 35 8.43 6.31 26.29
C ASN A 35 9.96 6.22 26.28
N LEU A 36 10.56 6.75 25.23
CA LEU A 36 11.99 7.04 25.18
C LEU A 36 12.26 8.48 25.61
N HIS A 37 13.37 8.71 26.32
CA HIS A 37 13.74 10.04 26.79
C HIS A 37 15.24 10.33 26.65
N PRO A 38 15.62 11.62 26.54
CA PRO A 38 17.01 12.03 26.55
C PRO A 38 17.80 11.51 27.77
N PRO A 39 19.11 11.20 27.60
CA PRO A 39 20.01 10.97 28.72
C PRO A 39 20.23 12.27 29.52
N ALA A 40 20.59 12.15 30.80
CA ALA A 40 20.99 13.30 31.61
C ALA A 40 22.45 13.70 31.30
N GLN A 41 22.71 14.97 30.98
CA GLN A 41 24.08 15.50 30.81
C GLN A 41 24.45 16.37 32.03
N ASP A 42 25.54 16.06 32.74
CA ASP A 42 26.05 16.86 33.87
C ASP A 42 25.03 17.19 34.98
N GLY A 43 24.08 16.29 35.24
CA GLY A 43 23.06 16.47 36.28
C GLY A 43 21.88 17.37 35.87
N GLU A 44 21.93 17.97 34.68
CA GLU A 44 20.81 18.66 34.04
C GLU A 44 20.34 17.82 32.83
N ARG A 45 19.03 17.55 32.74
CA ARG A 45 18.50 16.85 31.55
C ARG A 45 18.54 17.85 30.39
N SER A 46 19.26 17.55 29.30
CA SER A 46 19.21 18.41 28.12
C SER A 46 17.77 18.38 27.59
N GLU A 47 17.14 19.54 27.50
CA GLU A 47 15.70 19.64 27.21
C GLU A 47 15.38 19.45 25.73
N ASP A 48 16.37 19.66 24.85
CA ASP A 48 16.24 19.47 23.41
C ASP A 48 17.44 18.66 22.90
N ILE A 49 17.17 17.43 22.48
CA ILE A 49 18.02 16.72 21.54
C ILE A 49 17.25 16.80 20.23
N ASP A 50 17.86 17.34 19.17
CA ASP A 50 17.29 17.42 17.83
C ASP A 50 17.12 16.00 17.23
N SER A 51 16.26 15.18 17.82
CA SER A 51 15.92 13.83 17.37
C SER A 51 14.81 13.92 16.34
N TYR A 52 15.02 13.29 15.18
CA TYR A 52 14.00 13.15 14.15
C TYR A 52 12.85 12.21 14.55
N MET A 53 13.07 11.39 15.59
CA MET A 53 12.15 10.31 15.97
C MET A 53 11.31 10.62 17.21
N TYR A 54 11.86 11.38 18.18
CA TYR A 54 11.24 11.51 19.50
C TYR A 54 11.06 12.96 19.93
N GLN A 55 9.85 13.28 20.41
CA GLN A 55 9.57 14.54 21.09
C GLN A 55 10.31 14.57 22.43
N THR A 56 11.11 15.61 22.66
CA THR A 56 11.89 15.81 23.90
C THR A 56 11.33 16.94 24.76
N ILE A 57 10.57 17.87 24.16
CA ILE A 57 9.92 18.98 24.87
C ILE A 57 8.70 18.48 25.64
N GLY A 58 8.57 18.96 26.88
CA GLY A 58 7.50 18.54 27.80
C GLY A 58 7.76 17.20 28.50
N HIS A 59 8.96 16.62 28.37
CA HIS A 59 9.29 15.31 28.98
C HIS A 59 9.14 15.26 30.52
N THR A 60 9.11 16.43 31.19
CA THR A 60 8.87 16.56 32.64
C THR A 60 7.46 16.15 33.03
N VAL A 61 6.50 16.27 32.12
CA VAL A 61 5.08 15.91 32.33
C VAL A 61 4.84 14.43 32.09
N ILE A 62 5.66 13.76 31.28
CA ILE A 62 5.48 12.36 30.88
C ILE A 62 5.22 11.39 32.05
N PRO A 63 5.95 11.46 33.19
CA PRO A 63 5.68 10.60 34.34
C PRO A 63 4.25 10.69 34.89
N LEU A 64 3.56 11.82 34.70
CA LEU A 64 2.20 12.01 35.19
C LEU A 64 1.18 11.17 34.41
N TYR A 65 1.48 10.75 33.17
CA TYR A 65 0.55 9.96 32.36
C TYR A 65 0.22 8.59 32.95
N GLU A 66 1.13 8.03 33.77
CA GLU A 66 0.85 6.77 34.48
C GLU A 66 -0.40 6.89 35.34
N GLN A 67 -0.46 7.95 36.15
CA GLN A 67 -1.60 8.24 37.01
C GLN A 67 -2.75 8.89 36.24
N ALA A 68 -2.46 9.71 35.23
CA ALA A 68 -3.50 10.36 34.41
C ALA A 68 -4.36 9.35 33.66
N LEU A 69 -3.77 8.27 33.17
CA LEU A 69 -4.46 7.23 32.43
C LEU A 69 -4.77 5.98 33.26
N GLY A 70 -4.08 5.78 34.38
CA GLY A 70 -4.16 4.55 35.17
C GLY A 70 -3.51 3.36 34.46
N LEU A 71 -2.45 3.59 33.68
CA LEU A 71 -1.71 2.59 32.91
C LEU A 71 -0.23 2.63 33.29
N PRO A 72 0.44 1.49 33.51
CA PRO A 72 1.86 1.46 33.89
C PRO A 72 2.73 2.10 32.81
N LEU A 73 3.71 2.91 33.23
CA LEU A 73 4.61 3.64 32.34
C LEU A 73 6.03 3.09 32.40
N TYR A 74 6.54 2.67 31.25
CA TYR A 74 7.91 2.21 31.07
C TYR A 74 8.72 3.25 30.33
N ARG A 75 9.87 3.62 30.90
CA ARG A 75 10.78 4.62 30.33
C ARG A 75 12.16 4.03 30.12
N GLN A 76 12.80 4.47 29.04
CA GLN A 76 14.15 4.07 28.66
C GLN A 76 14.90 5.28 28.08
N GLU A 77 16.17 5.39 28.42
CA GLU A 77 17.06 6.42 27.87
C GLU A 77 17.37 6.12 26.40
N ILE A 78 17.40 7.17 25.58
CA ILE A 78 17.89 7.12 24.21
C ILE A 78 19.41 6.99 24.25
N LEU A 79 19.92 5.92 23.64
CA LEU A 79 21.34 5.67 23.45
C LEU A 79 21.71 5.89 21.98
N GLY A 80 22.91 6.42 21.73
CA GLY A 80 23.38 6.67 20.37
C GLY A 80 22.73 7.90 19.71
N GLY A 81 22.67 7.90 18.38
CA GLY A 81 22.05 8.96 17.57
C GLY A 81 21.40 8.40 16.30
N ALA A 82 20.94 9.29 15.42
CA ALA A 82 20.32 8.89 14.16
C ALA A 82 21.35 8.35 13.14
N VAL A 83 21.60 7.03 13.18
CA VAL A 83 22.57 6.32 12.32
C VAL A 83 22.02 6.11 10.92
N ASP A 84 20.89 5.41 10.80
CA ASP A 84 20.18 5.32 9.52
C ASP A 84 19.24 6.52 9.40
N GLN A 85 19.45 7.37 8.40
CA GLN A 85 18.61 8.53 8.11
C GLN A 85 17.69 8.31 6.90
N ASN A 86 17.68 7.11 6.33
CA ASN A 86 16.83 6.79 5.20
C ASN A 86 15.36 6.70 5.60
N LYS A 87 14.50 6.85 4.60
CA LYS A 87 13.04 6.72 4.71
C LYS A 87 12.62 5.31 5.17
N SER A 88 13.27 4.27 4.64
CA SER A 88 13.08 2.88 5.05
C SER A 88 14.22 2.46 5.97
N TYR A 89 13.89 1.96 7.16
CA TYR A 89 14.89 1.64 8.18
C TYR A 89 15.50 0.25 8.01
N ALA A 90 16.83 0.17 7.87
CA ALA A 90 17.60 -1.07 7.89
C ALA A 90 18.09 -1.35 9.33
N SER A 91 17.70 -2.49 9.90
CA SER A 91 18.19 -2.85 11.23
C SER A 91 19.71 -3.07 11.22
N PRO A 92 20.43 -2.73 12.31
CA PRO A 92 21.88 -2.89 12.35
C PRO A 92 22.34 -4.35 12.29
N ASP A 93 23.43 -4.61 11.56
CA ASP A 93 23.96 -5.97 11.34
C ASP A 93 24.72 -6.52 12.57
N THR A 94 25.18 -5.65 13.47
CA THR A 94 25.98 -6.03 14.65
C THR A 94 25.46 -5.37 15.93
N ALA A 95 25.68 -6.03 17.06
CA ALA A 95 25.33 -5.49 18.38
C ALA A 95 25.99 -4.12 18.64
N GLN A 96 27.25 -3.93 18.21
CA GLN A 96 27.96 -2.66 18.36
C GLN A 96 27.31 -1.53 17.55
N SER A 97 26.89 -1.80 16.32
CA SER A 97 26.16 -0.82 15.52
C SER A 97 24.77 -0.51 16.11
N ALA A 98 24.12 -1.48 16.75
CA ALA A 98 22.85 -1.27 17.43
C ALA A 98 22.98 -0.33 18.65
N GLU A 99 24.09 -0.40 19.39
CA GLU A 99 24.34 0.51 20.52
C GLU A 99 24.52 1.98 20.11
N GLN A 100 24.76 2.25 18.82
CA GLN A 100 24.97 3.59 18.28
C GLN A 100 23.70 4.20 17.68
N ASP A 101 22.64 3.40 17.47
CA ASP A 101 21.41 3.83 16.81
C ASP A 101 20.28 4.11 17.82
N GLU A 102 19.79 5.35 17.82
CA GLU A 102 18.68 5.78 18.71
C GLU A 102 17.43 4.90 18.56
N THR A 103 17.18 4.35 17.37
CA THR A 103 16.03 3.48 17.09
C THR A 103 16.08 2.21 17.92
N GLU A 104 17.26 1.64 18.10
CA GLU A 104 17.45 0.35 18.79
C GLU A 104 17.23 0.47 20.30
N SER A 105 17.15 1.69 20.84
CA SER A 105 16.72 1.93 22.23
C SER A 105 15.28 1.47 22.49
N LEU A 106 14.43 1.33 21.45
CA LEU A 106 13.10 0.73 21.57
C LEU A 106 13.14 -0.76 21.91
N VAL A 107 14.19 -1.49 21.50
CA VAL A 107 14.31 -2.93 21.72
C VAL A 107 14.36 -3.28 23.21
N PRO A 108 15.28 -2.74 24.04
CA PRO A 108 15.29 -3.02 25.47
C PRO A 108 14.03 -2.50 26.18
N LEU A 109 13.47 -1.36 25.75
CA LEU A 109 12.23 -0.82 26.31
C LEU A 109 11.06 -1.80 26.13
N LEU A 110 10.82 -2.26 24.91
CA LEU A 110 9.72 -3.17 24.63
C LEU A 110 9.94 -4.56 25.24
N ARG A 111 11.19 -5.04 25.30
CA ARG A 111 11.52 -6.29 26.03
C ARG A 111 11.19 -6.18 27.52
N LYS A 112 11.45 -5.02 28.14
CA LYS A 112 11.08 -4.77 29.54
C LYS A 112 9.55 -4.81 29.73
N VAL A 113 8.80 -4.19 28.83
CA VAL A 113 7.32 -4.23 28.86
C VAL A 113 6.82 -5.67 28.69
N MET A 114 7.32 -6.42 27.70
CA MET A 114 6.92 -7.81 27.45
C MET A 114 7.27 -8.76 28.61
N ALA A 115 8.32 -8.47 29.37
CA ALA A 115 8.69 -9.25 30.55
C ALA A 115 7.70 -9.07 31.70
N GLU A 116 7.22 -7.84 31.91
CA GLU A 116 6.21 -7.52 32.95
C GLU A 116 4.78 -7.81 32.48
N HIS A 117 4.54 -7.77 31.18
CA HIS A 117 3.25 -8.02 30.52
C HIS A 117 3.40 -9.07 29.40
N PRO A 118 3.51 -10.37 29.74
CA PRO A 118 3.70 -11.45 28.75
C PRO A 118 2.55 -11.59 27.75
N GLU A 119 1.39 -11.01 28.03
CA GLU A 119 0.22 -10.97 27.14
C GLU A 119 0.36 -9.98 25.99
N VAL A 120 1.29 -9.02 26.06
CA VAL A 120 1.49 -7.99 25.04
C VAL A 120 1.89 -8.64 23.71
N ASN A 121 1.14 -8.31 22.66
CA ASN A 121 1.34 -8.84 21.32
C ASN A 121 1.27 -7.76 20.23
N ALA A 122 1.17 -6.49 20.61
CA ALA A 122 1.11 -5.37 19.68
C ALA A 122 1.73 -4.10 20.26
N VAL A 123 2.21 -3.22 19.37
CA VAL A 123 2.72 -1.88 19.72
C VAL A 123 1.99 -0.83 18.89
N SER A 124 1.57 0.26 19.53
CA SER A 124 0.89 1.38 18.87
C SER A 124 1.81 2.60 18.73
N THR A 125 1.74 3.27 17.58
CA THR A 125 2.43 4.55 17.30
C THR A 125 1.44 5.63 16.85
N GLY A 126 1.82 6.89 17.05
CA GLY A 126 1.06 8.08 16.63
C GLY A 126 1.42 8.64 15.26
N ALA A 127 2.31 8.01 14.49
CA ALA A 127 2.76 8.57 13.21
C ALA A 127 1.58 8.76 12.21
N ILE A 128 1.44 9.98 11.66
CA ILE A 128 0.38 10.30 10.69
C ILE A 128 0.90 10.18 9.26
N LEU A 129 1.93 10.94 8.87
CA LEU A 129 2.47 10.94 7.51
C LEU A 129 3.94 10.53 7.45
N SER A 130 4.66 10.59 8.58
CA SER A 130 6.07 10.19 8.66
C SER A 130 6.32 8.69 8.43
N ASP A 131 6.78 8.35 7.22
CA ASP A 131 7.32 7.02 6.90
C ASP A 131 8.61 6.71 7.67
N TYR A 132 9.38 7.74 8.02
CA TYR A 132 10.61 7.61 8.81
C TYR A 132 10.32 7.00 10.18
N GLN A 133 9.35 7.55 10.91
CA GLN A 133 8.95 7.04 12.23
C GLN A 133 8.26 5.67 12.12
N ARG A 134 7.36 5.51 11.14
CA ARG A 134 6.61 4.26 10.94
C ARG A 134 7.53 3.06 10.70
N THR A 135 8.47 3.16 9.76
CA THR A 135 9.30 2.00 9.37
C THR A 135 10.25 1.54 10.48
N ARG A 136 10.71 2.46 11.33
CA ARG A 136 11.52 2.16 12.52
C ARG A 136 10.75 1.36 13.57
N VAL A 137 9.55 1.84 13.91
CA VAL A 137 8.66 1.12 14.85
C VAL A 137 8.26 -0.24 14.29
N GLU A 138 7.90 -0.32 13.00
CA GLU A 138 7.59 -1.58 12.32
C GLU A 138 8.75 -2.58 12.40
N SER A 139 9.98 -2.16 12.09
CA SER A 139 11.17 -3.01 12.13
C SER A 139 11.44 -3.57 13.53
N VAL A 140 11.35 -2.75 14.57
CA VAL A 140 11.52 -3.19 15.96
C VAL A 140 10.39 -4.13 16.37
N ALA A 141 9.13 -3.78 16.09
CA ALA A 141 7.96 -4.57 16.45
C ALA A 141 8.02 -5.99 15.86
N ILE A 142 8.27 -6.10 14.56
CA ILE A 142 8.30 -7.38 13.84
C ILE A 142 9.44 -8.26 14.35
N ARG A 143 10.62 -7.71 14.63
CA ARG A 143 11.76 -8.46 15.22
C ARG A 143 11.46 -8.99 16.62
N LEU A 144 10.55 -8.33 17.37
CA LEU A 144 10.10 -8.76 18.69
C LEU A 144 8.82 -9.63 18.64
N GLY A 145 8.29 -9.91 17.45
CA GLY A 145 7.06 -10.69 17.29
C GLY A 145 5.78 -9.93 17.67
N LEU A 146 5.84 -8.60 17.73
CA LEU A 146 4.70 -7.72 18.01
C LEU A 146 4.04 -7.27 16.71
N VAL A 147 2.72 -7.11 16.72
CA VAL A 147 1.95 -6.49 15.63
C VAL A 147 2.06 -4.96 15.73
N PRO A 148 2.64 -4.26 14.74
CA PRO A 148 2.66 -2.81 14.76
C PRO A 148 1.30 -2.22 14.34
N LEU A 149 0.82 -1.23 15.08
CA LEU A 149 -0.44 -0.51 14.87
C LEU A 149 -0.14 0.98 14.62
N SER A 150 -0.53 1.48 13.46
CA SER A 150 -0.33 2.87 13.02
C SER A 150 -1.65 3.42 12.49
N TYR A 151 -2.67 3.49 13.36
CA TYR A 151 -4.03 3.83 12.94
C TYR A 151 -4.16 5.20 12.29
N LEU A 152 -3.31 6.17 12.66
CA LEU A 152 -3.33 7.51 12.09
C LEU A 152 -2.57 7.62 10.77
N TRP A 153 -1.88 6.56 10.34
CA TRP A 153 -1.04 6.63 9.16
C TRP A 153 -1.89 6.84 7.89
N GLN A 154 -1.59 7.90 7.14
CA GLN A 154 -2.33 8.38 5.96
C GLN A 154 -3.77 8.83 6.23
N TYR A 155 -4.15 9.05 7.50
CA TYR A 155 -5.52 9.38 7.88
C TYR A 155 -6.09 10.66 7.23
N PRO A 156 -5.33 11.75 7.04
CA PRO A 156 -5.84 12.95 6.35
C PRO A 156 -6.20 12.69 4.89
N PHE A 157 -5.65 11.65 4.26
CA PHE A 157 -5.94 11.25 2.89
C PHE A 157 -7.14 10.31 2.76
N LEU A 158 -7.92 10.16 3.83
CA LEU A 158 -9.17 9.39 3.86
C LEU A 158 -10.35 10.35 4.04
N PRO A 159 -11.59 9.95 3.68
CA PRO A 159 -12.77 10.79 3.87
C PRO A 159 -12.81 11.37 5.30
N PRO A 160 -13.12 12.67 5.48
CA PRO A 160 -13.68 13.61 4.49
C PRO A 160 -12.65 14.45 3.70
N TYR A 161 -11.38 14.03 3.61
CA TYR A 161 -10.34 14.70 2.81
C TYR A 161 -10.09 16.18 3.15
N ALA A 162 -10.03 16.51 4.45
CA ALA A 162 -9.67 17.85 4.89
C ALA A 162 -8.38 17.84 5.72
N GLU A 163 -7.53 18.84 5.49
CA GLU A 163 -6.22 18.99 6.13
C GLU A 163 -6.27 18.97 7.66
N THR A 164 -7.32 19.56 8.23
CA THR A 164 -7.53 19.65 9.69
C THR A 164 -8.53 18.65 10.25
N SER A 165 -9.08 17.74 9.43
CA SER A 165 -10.11 16.77 9.85
C SER A 165 -9.70 15.93 11.05
N LEU A 166 -8.42 15.57 11.15
CA LEU A 166 -7.90 14.83 12.29
C LEU A 166 -7.98 15.65 13.60
N LEU A 167 -7.76 16.96 13.53
CA LEU A 167 -7.94 17.86 14.68
C LEU A 167 -9.42 18.08 15.00
N ASP A 168 -10.31 18.08 14.01
CA ASP A 168 -11.76 18.06 14.25
C ASP A 168 -12.17 16.81 15.02
N ASP A 169 -11.66 15.64 14.63
CA ASP A 169 -11.93 14.38 15.32
C ASP A 169 -11.38 14.38 16.75
N MET A 170 -10.18 14.92 16.97
CA MET A 170 -9.61 15.10 18.31
C MET A 170 -10.48 16.01 19.19
N ALA A 171 -10.96 17.14 18.64
CA ALA A 171 -11.87 18.03 19.36
C ALA A 171 -13.20 17.35 19.69
N ALA A 172 -13.77 16.58 18.74
CA ALA A 172 -15.01 15.84 18.93
C ALA A 172 -14.87 14.73 19.98
N ALA A 173 -13.70 14.08 20.07
CA ALA A 173 -13.39 13.13 21.13
C ALA A 173 -13.14 13.78 22.49
N GLY A 174 -13.09 15.12 22.56
CA GLY A 174 -12.79 15.87 23.78
C GLY A 174 -11.32 15.80 24.19
N GLN A 175 -10.40 15.51 23.26
CA GLN A 175 -8.96 15.54 23.52
C GLN A 175 -8.48 17.00 23.60
N ASP A 176 -7.79 17.35 24.69
CA ASP A 176 -7.18 18.65 24.89
C ASP A 176 -5.66 18.53 24.80
N ALA A 177 -5.11 19.03 23.68
CA ALA A 177 -3.68 19.09 23.45
C ALA A 177 -3.24 20.55 23.22
N ARG A 178 -2.23 20.96 23.98
CA ARG A 178 -1.71 22.34 24.01
C ARG A 178 -0.44 22.44 23.19
N ILE A 179 -0.31 23.49 22.38
CA ILE A 179 0.91 23.75 21.63
C ILE A 179 2.03 24.13 22.62
N ILE A 180 3.15 23.43 22.59
CA ILE A 180 4.30 23.65 23.49
C ILE A 180 5.59 24.03 22.77
N LYS A 181 5.65 23.89 21.45
CA LYS A 181 6.74 24.35 20.60
C LYS A 181 6.15 24.89 19.30
N VAL A 182 6.73 25.94 18.77
CA VAL A 182 6.54 26.40 17.39
C VAL A 182 7.92 26.60 16.76
N ALA A 183 8.09 26.16 15.52
CA ALA A 183 9.37 26.18 14.81
C ALA A 183 9.21 26.51 13.31
N SER A 184 8.14 27.22 12.95
CA SER A 184 7.87 27.65 11.57
C SER A 184 7.74 29.17 11.47
N GLY A 185 8.24 29.77 10.40
CA GLY A 185 8.21 31.23 10.19
C GLY A 185 6.79 31.84 10.13
N GLY A 186 5.76 31.01 9.98
CA GLY A 186 4.35 31.42 10.06
C GLY A 186 3.75 31.42 11.47
N LEU A 187 4.42 30.84 12.46
CA LEU A 187 3.90 30.64 13.82
C LEU A 187 4.69 31.46 14.85
N ASP A 188 3.98 32.25 15.66
CA ASP A 188 4.56 33.04 16.75
C ASP A 188 4.34 32.40 18.13
N ASP A 189 4.96 32.98 19.16
CA ASP A 189 4.80 32.56 20.55
C ASP A 189 3.35 32.70 21.07
N GLY A 190 2.51 33.49 20.39
CA GLY A 190 1.08 33.62 20.65
C GLY A 190 0.24 32.39 20.33
N PHE A 191 0.84 31.30 19.83
CA PHE A 191 0.20 29.98 19.74
C PHE A 191 0.46 29.11 20.97
N LEU A 192 1.50 29.41 21.75
CA LEU A 192 1.88 28.58 22.90
C LEU A 192 0.73 28.50 23.91
N TRP A 193 0.48 27.29 24.41
CA TRP A 193 -0.59 26.93 25.33
C TRP A 193 -2.03 27.03 24.78
N GLU A 194 -2.21 27.35 23.50
CA GLU A 194 -3.53 27.21 22.87
C GLU A 194 -3.88 25.74 22.63
N ASN A 195 -5.16 25.39 22.75
CA ASN A 195 -5.64 24.08 22.33
C ASN A 195 -5.60 24.00 20.81
N VAL A 196 -4.74 23.12 20.29
CA VAL A 196 -4.46 22.92 18.86
C VAL A 196 -5.73 22.59 18.07
N ALA A 197 -6.67 21.87 18.67
CA ALA A 197 -7.90 21.40 18.04
C ALA A 197 -9.04 22.42 18.11
N SER A 198 -8.86 23.54 18.82
CA SER A 198 -9.88 24.59 18.94
C SER A 198 -10.13 25.27 17.59
N PHE A 199 -11.38 25.66 17.32
CA PHE A 199 -11.75 26.32 16.05
C PHE A 199 -10.89 27.56 15.76
N ARG A 200 -10.62 28.38 16.79
CA ARG A 200 -9.80 29.59 16.69
C ARG A 200 -8.37 29.24 16.28
N THR A 201 -7.74 28.30 16.98
CA THR A 201 -6.33 27.95 16.74
C THR A 201 -6.15 27.28 15.39
N LYS A 202 -7.02 26.33 15.00
CA LYS A 202 -7.00 25.72 13.66
C LYS A 202 -7.11 26.75 12.55
N THR A 203 -8.04 27.71 12.67
CA THR A 203 -8.20 28.79 11.67
C THR A 203 -6.92 29.64 11.55
N ARG A 204 -6.23 29.89 12.67
CA ARG A 204 -4.95 30.60 12.66
C ARG A 204 -3.83 29.76 12.04
N LEU A 205 -3.75 28.47 12.36
CA LEU A 205 -2.78 27.53 11.80
C LEU A 205 -2.91 27.43 10.28
N VAL A 206 -4.12 27.19 9.76
CA VAL A 206 -4.36 27.11 8.31
C VAL A 206 -3.93 28.39 7.62
N ARG A 207 -4.31 29.57 8.14
CA ARG A 207 -3.89 30.86 7.56
C ARG A 207 -2.38 31.11 7.62
N ALA A 208 -1.71 30.61 8.66
CA ALA A 208 -0.26 30.69 8.78
C ALA A 208 0.42 29.78 7.75
N MET A 209 -0.13 28.58 7.54
CA MET A 209 0.40 27.60 6.60
C MET A 209 0.07 27.91 5.15
N GLU A 210 -1.07 28.52 4.82
CA GLU A 210 -1.37 29.01 3.46
C GLU A 210 -0.29 29.95 2.89
N ARG A 211 0.46 30.63 3.76
CA ARG A 211 1.53 31.55 3.34
C ARG A 211 2.85 30.85 3.01
N PHE A 212 3.07 29.64 3.51
CA PHE A 212 4.40 28.99 3.50
C PHE A 212 4.41 27.46 3.30
N GLY A 213 3.25 26.79 3.40
CA GLY A 213 3.09 25.33 3.36
C GLY A 213 2.46 24.83 2.07
N ILE A 214 2.53 23.51 1.86
CA ILE A 214 1.98 22.82 0.69
C ILE A 214 0.76 22.03 1.14
N ILE A 215 -0.40 22.21 0.50
CA ILE A 215 -1.61 21.47 0.86
C ILE A 215 -1.33 19.96 0.82
N GLY A 216 -1.63 19.28 1.92
CA GLY A 216 -1.45 17.83 2.05
C GLY A 216 -0.05 17.37 2.50
N ASP A 217 0.88 18.27 2.80
CA ASP A 217 2.16 17.91 3.43
C ASP A 217 2.02 17.59 4.94
N GLY A 218 0.88 17.93 5.55
CA GLY A 218 0.60 17.72 6.97
C GLY A 218 1.05 18.85 7.89
N ALA A 219 1.45 20.00 7.36
CA ALA A 219 1.90 21.14 8.15
C ALA A 219 0.85 21.64 9.15
N ALA A 220 -0.44 21.66 8.78
CA ALA A 220 -1.51 22.01 9.74
C ALA A 220 -1.66 20.99 10.89
N LEU A 221 -1.08 19.80 10.77
CA LEU A 221 -1.05 18.76 11.79
C LEU A 221 0.30 18.71 12.54
N GLY A 222 1.28 19.54 12.15
CA GLY A 222 2.61 19.59 12.77
C GLY A 222 3.55 18.48 12.32
N GLU A 223 3.28 17.80 11.19
CA GLU A 223 4.09 16.67 10.71
C GLU A 223 5.50 17.08 10.26
N GLY A 224 5.69 18.32 9.78
CA GLY A 224 6.99 18.86 9.40
C GLY A 224 7.79 19.45 10.58
N GLY A 225 7.28 19.29 11.81
CA GLY A 225 7.88 19.88 13.01
C GLY A 225 7.50 21.35 13.22
N GLU A 226 6.48 21.84 12.53
CA GLU A 226 6.02 23.22 12.62
C GLU A 226 5.63 23.60 14.05
N PHE A 227 5.03 22.64 14.77
CA PHE A 227 4.71 22.76 16.17
C PHE A 227 4.71 21.39 16.87
N GLU A 228 4.97 21.40 18.17
CA GLU A 228 4.80 20.23 19.03
C GLU A 228 3.67 20.48 20.04
N THR A 229 3.07 19.40 20.53
CA THR A 229 1.93 19.49 21.46
C THR A 229 2.17 18.68 22.73
N LEU A 230 1.39 19.00 23.76
CA LEU A 230 1.27 18.24 24.99
C LEU A 230 -0.21 17.99 25.28
N ALA A 231 -0.62 16.72 25.33
CA ALA A 231 -1.95 16.34 25.75
C ALA A 231 -2.08 16.51 27.26
N VAL A 232 -3.04 17.31 27.70
CA VAL A 232 -3.27 17.62 29.13
C VAL A 232 -4.60 17.08 29.63
N ASP A 233 -5.53 16.81 28.73
CA ASP A 233 -6.81 16.18 29.07
C ASP A 233 -7.38 15.39 27.88
N GLY A 234 -8.38 14.56 28.16
CA GLY A 234 -9.12 13.83 27.13
C GLY A 234 -10.36 13.09 27.65
N PRO A 235 -10.96 12.21 26.85
CA PRO A 235 -12.19 11.54 27.22
C PRO A 235 -12.00 10.61 28.43
N TRP A 236 -12.97 10.62 29.36
CA TRP A 236 -12.88 9.92 30.65
C TRP A 236 -12.59 8.40 30.57
N PRO A 237 -13.12 7.64 29.59
CA PRO A 237 -12.77 6.23 29.46
C PRO A 237 -11.26 5.96 29.42
N LEU A 238 -10.48 6.89 28.85
CA LEU A 238 -9.02 6.85 28.89
C LEU A 238 -8.43 7.69 30.04
N TRP A 239 -8.88 8.93 30.22
CA TRP A 239 -8.29 9.90 31.17
C TRP A 239 -8.99 9.88 32.54
N LYS A 240 -8.29 9.40 33.56
CA LYS A 240 -8.74 9.38 34.97
C LYS A 240 -8.44 10.67 35.71
N ASN A 241 -7.37 11.37 35.30
CA ASN A 241 -7.02 12.68 35.82
C ASN A 241 -6.65 13.61 34.65
N SER A 242 -6.99 14.89 34.75
CA SER A 242 -6.45 15.94 33.88
C SER A 242 -5.13 16.48 34.45
N ILE A 243 -4.23 16.94 33.59
CA ILE A 243 -2.97 17.57 33.95
C ILE A 243 -3.16 19.09 33.95
N GLN A 244 -2.97 19.72 35.10
CA GLN A 244 -3.07 21.18 35.26
C GLN A 244 -1.67 21.79 35.38
N ILE A 245 -1.46 22.88 34.64
CA ILE A 245 -0.22 23.65 34.63
C ILE A 245 -0.57 25.13 34.77
N GLU A 246 -0.26 25.69 35.93
CA GLU A 246 -0.53 27.08 36.27
C GLU A 246 0.32 28.04 35.43
N ASP A 247 -0.16 29.26 35.26
CA ASP A 247 0.51 30.28 34.45
C ASP A 247 1.95 30.56 34.92
N GLU A 248 2.22 30.50 36.23
CA GLU A 248 3.53 30.74 36.84
C GLU A 248 4.56 29.64 36.55
N ASP A 249 4.08 28.44 36.22
CA ASP A 249 4.87 27.26 35.91
C ASP A 249 5.20 27.13 34.43
N ARG A 250 4.65 28.00 33.58
CA ARG A 250 4.89 28.05 32.13
C ARG A 250 5.88 29.16 31.81
N LEU A 251 7.10 28.78 31.43
CA LEU A 251 8.11 29.72 30.97
C LEU A 251 8.29 29.61 29.46
N VAL A 252 8.03 30.70 28.72
CA VAL A 252 8.35 30.78 27.29
C VAL A 252 9.86 30.94 27.13
N VAL A 253 10.45 30.05 26.34
CA VAL A 253 11.85 30.10 25.94
C VAL A 253 11.91 30.38 24.45
N THR A 254 12.51 31.50 24.07
CA THR A 254 12.73 31.83 22.66
C THR A 254 13.95 31.06 22.15
N GLY A 255 13.76 30.29 21.08
CA GLY A 255 14.80 29.56 20.38
C GLY A 255 15.40 30.36 19.22
N GLU A 256 16.25 29.69 18.43
CA GLU A 256 16.82 30.27 17.21
C GLU A 256 15.78 30.37 16.08
N ALA A 257 16.06 31.22 15.08
CA ALA A 257 15.27 31.34 13.85
C ALA A 257 13.76 31.62 14.03
N GLY A 258 13.36 32.21 15.16
CA GLY A 258 11.95 32.52 15.46
C GLY A 258 11.18 31.36 16.11
N ALA A 259 11.85 30.26 16.46
CA ALA A 259 11.23 29.20 17.25
C ALA A 259 10.95 29.66 18.69
N ALA A 260 9.91 29.11 19.29
CA ALA A 260 9.59 29.33 20.71
C ALA A 260 9.05 28.05 21.33
N SER A 261 9.41 27.77 22.58
CA SER A 261 8.95 26.60 23.32
C SER A 261 8.55 26.92 24.75
N LEU A 262 7.78 26.02 25.36
CA LEU A 262 7.36 26.10 26.76
C LEU A 262 8.20 25.18 27.63
N LYS A 263 8.90 25.77 28.59
CA LYS A 263 9.50 25.07 29.72
C LYS A 263 8.50 24.99 30.87
N ILE A 264 8.16 23.77 31.25
CA ILE A 264 7.18 23.47 32.31
C ILE A 264 7.95 23.15 33.60
N LYS A 265 7.74 23.95 34.65
CA LYS A 265 8.38 23.77 35.95
C LYS A 265 7.68 22.70 36.79
N THR A 266 6.39 22.88 37.03
CA THR A 266 5.57 21.95 37.81
C THR A 266 4.23 21.72 37.12
N ALA A 267 3.64 20.57 37.38
CA ALA A 267 2.33 20.16 36.87
C ALA A 267 1.65 19.30 37.94
N SER A 268 0.33 19.40 38.03
CA SER A 268 -0.47 18.68 39.02
C SER A 268 -1.58 17.87 38.37
N LEU A 269 -2.05 16.83 39.04
CA LEU A 269 -3.15 16.00 38.59
C LEU A 269 -4.44 16.40 39.28
N VAL A 270 -5.49 16.57 38.49
CA VAL A 270 -6.86 16.81 38.99
C VAL A 270 -7.74 15.63 38.59
N PRO A 271 -8.31 14.90 39.57
CA PRO A 271 -9.21 13.78 39.30
C PRO A 271 -10.40 14.17 38.45
N LYS A 272 -10.80 13.28 37.54
CA LYS A 272 -12.00 13.43 36.71
C LYS A 272 -13.11 12.54 37.22
N GLU A 273 -14.31 13.10 37.29
CA GLU A 273 -15.51 12.33 37.58
C GLU A 273 -15.87 11.41 36.40
N PRO A 274 -16.36 10.19 36.67
CA PRO A 274 -16.89 9.31 35.64
C PRO A 274 -17.94 9.99 34.77
N SER A 275 -17.68 10.00 33.46
CA SER A 275 -18.58 10.53 32.45
C SER A 275 -18.88 9.48 31.38
N SER A 276 -20.14 9.46 30.93
CA SER A 276 -20.63 8.66 29.81
C SER A 276 -20.76 9.47 28.51
N ASP A 277 -20.20 10.68 28.46
CA ASP A 277 -20.36 11.59 27.32
C ASP A 277 -19.60 11.11 26.07
N PHE A 278 -18.64 10.19 26.24
CA PHE A 278 -17.85 9.61 25.17
C PHE A 278 -17.86 8.08 25.27
N SER A 279 -18.01 7.41 24.12
CA SER A 279 -17.66 5.99 23.97
C SER A 279 -16.79 5.76 22.74
N TYR A 280 -15.97 4.71 22.76
CA TYR A 280 -15.04 4.42 21.67
C TYR A 280 -15.74 4.11 20.34
N GLU A 281 -17.00 3.67 20.38
CA GLU A 281 -17.84 3.42 19.21
C GLU A 281 -18.25 4.71 18.48
N GLN A 282 -18.26 5.85 19.19
CA GLN A 282 -18.57 7.17 18.61
C GLN A 282 -17.35 7.79 17.91
N LEU A 283 -16.15 7.27 18.18
CA LEU A 283 -14.93 7.77 17.55
C LEU A 283 -15.03 7.52 16.04
N ARG A 284 -14.90 8.59 15.24
CA ARG A 284 -14.98 8.49 13.79
C ARG A 284 -13.92 7.52 13.28
N LYS A 285 -14.34 6.57 12.45
CA LYS A 285 -13.45 5.69 11.69
C LYS A 285 -13.69 5.95 10.21
N PRO A 286 -12.63 6.02 9.39
CA PRO A 286 -12.78 6.03 7.94
C PRO A 286 -13.62 4.84 7.48
N THR A 287 -14.46 5.06 6.47
CA THR A 287 -15.24 4.00 5.83
C THR A 287 -14.33 3.00 5.13
N THR A 288 -14.81 1.77 4.96
CA THR A 288 -14.04 0.71 4.29
C THR A 288 -13.75 1.07 2.84
N LEU A 289 -14.73 1.64 2.13
CA LEU A 289 -14.57 2.17 0.78
C LEU A 289 -14.44 3.69 0.82
N ASP A 290 -13.55 4.21 -0.02
CA ASP A 290 -13.48 5.62 -0.38
C ASP A 290 -14.69 6.00 -1.25
N ASP A 291 -15.00 7.29 -1.32
CA ASP A 291 -16.21 7.79 -2.03
C ASP A 291 -16.25 7.34 -3.50
N LYS A 292 -15.09 7.34 -4.18
CA LYS A 292 -14.94 6.82 -5.55
C LYS A 292 -15.34 5.35 -5.67
N PHE A 293 -14.88 4.52 -4.73
CA PHE A 293 -15.12 3.07 -4.76
C PHE A 293 -16.51 2.70 -4.23
N SER A 294 -17.06 3.48 -3.31
CA SER A 294 -18.47 3.39 -2.87
C SER A 294 -19.43 3.69 -4.03
N THR A 295 -19.12 4.71 -4.83
CA THR A 295 -19.87 5.04 -6.05
C THR A 295 -19.75 3.95 -7.10
N LEU A 296 -18.54 3.43 -7.32
CA LEU A 296 -18.30 2.30 -8.22
C LEU A 296 -19.12 1.05 -7.82
N ASP A 297 -19.13 0.74 -6.53
CA ASP A 297 -19.88 -0.37 -5.94
C ASP A 297 -21.38 -0.26 -6.21
N SER A 298 -21.93 0.94 -6.05
CA SER A 298 -23.35 1.21 -6.37
C SER A 298 -23.65 1.07 -7.88
N ARG A 299 -22.76 1.53 -8.76
CA ARG A 299 -22.95 1.46 -10.23
C ARG A 299 -22.94 0.03 -10.77
N ILE A 300 -22.14 -0.85 -10.18
CA ILE A 300 -22.09 -2.27 -10.59
C ILE A 300 -23.39 -2.97 -10.16
N ASP A 301 -23.92 -2.64 -8.98
CA ASP A 301 -25.17 -3.22 -8.50
C ASP A 301 -26.35 -2.94 -9.45
N ASP A 302 -26.50 -1.71 -9.95
CA ASP A 302 -27.59 -1.31 -10.85
C ASP A 302 -27.59 -2.02 -12.22
N THR A 303 -26.45 -2.59 -12.64
CA THR A 303 -26.25 -3.17 -13.97
C THR A 303 -26.23 -4.71 -13.99
N THR A 304 -26.44 -5.36 -12.85
CA THR A 304 -26.34 -6.82 -12.76
C THR A 304 -27.68 -7.51 -13.05
N GLU A 305 -28.10 -7.55 -14.32
CA GLU A 305 -29.17 -8.47 -14.75
C GLU A 305 -28.65 -9.92 -14.79
N GLN A 306 -29.41 -10.84 -14.20
CA GLN A 306 -29.04 -12.25 -14.04
C GLN A 306 -29.10 -13.01 -15.38
N THR A 307 -28.01 -13.04 -16.15
CA THR A 307 -27.82 -14.05 -17.19
C THR A 307 -27.22 -15.32 -16.59
N SER A 308 -28.08 -16.32 -16.34
CA SER A 308 -27.68 -17.67 -15.93
C SER A 308 -27.08 -18.43 -17.13
N THR A 309 -25.77 -18.45 -17.26
CA THR A 309 -25.06 -19.44 -18.07
C THR A 309 -24.61 -20.58 -17.18
N SER A 310 -24.84 -21.83 -17.61
CA SER A 310 -24.38 -23.02 -16.91
C SER A 310 -22.85 -23.07 -16.93
N ASP A 311 -22.22 -23.15 -15.76
CA ASP A 311 -20.78 -23.36 -15.66
C ASP A 311 -20.41 -24.72 -16.25
N GLU A 312 -19.58 -24.73 -17.30
CA GLU A 312 -18.89 -25.93 -17.75
C GLU A 312 -17.96 -26.43 -16.64
N LEU A 313 -17.95 -27.75 -16.43
CA LEU A 313 -17.06 -28.43 -15.49
C LEU A 313 -15.61 -28.01 -15.75
N VAL A 314 -14.85 -27.76 -14.67
CA VAL A 314 -13.42 -27.46 -14.72
C VAL A 314 -12.70 -28.62 -15.41
N GLU A 315 -12.32 -28.45 -16.68
CA GLU A 315 -11.33 -29.32 -17.30
C GLU A 315 -9.99 -29.04 -16.63
N LYS A 316 -9.59 -29.91 -15.70
CA LYS A 316 -8.26 -29.85 -15.10
C LYS A 316 -7.23 -30.03 -16.21
N THR A 317 -6.61 -28.93 -16.61
CA THR A 317 -5.59 -28.89 -17.66
C THR A 317 -4.46 -29.87 -17.33
N LYS A 318 -3.98 -30.61 -18.33
CA LYS A 318 -2.75 -31.40 -18.20
C LYS A 318 -1.59 -30.47 -17.81
N ALA A 319 -0.66 -30.96 -17.00
CA ALA A 319 0.52 -30.20 -16.60
C ALA A 319 1.21 -29.59 -17.82
N LEU A 320 1.50 -28.28 -17.77
CA LEU A 320 2.25 -27.65 -18.84
C LEU A 320 3.66 -28.25 -18.83
N SER A 321 4.07 -28.84 -19.95
CA SER A 321 5.43 -29.34 -20.09
C SER A 321 6.32 -28.14 -20.37
N THR A 322 6.92 -27.56 -19.33
CA THR A 322 8.04 -26.64 -19.51
C THR A 322 9.24 -27.47 -19.96
N THR A 323 9.36 -27.71 -21.26
CA THR A 323 10.46 -28.48 -21.85
C THR A 323 11.78 -27.71 -21.84
N SER A 324 11.72 -26.39 -21.69
CA SER A 324 12.86 -25.53 -21.42
C SER A 324 12.95 -25.23 -19.92
N GLY A 325 14.12 -25.44 -19.32
CA GLY A 325 14.42 -24.90 -18.00
C GLY A 325 14.21 -23.37 -17.93
N TRP A 326 14.44 -22.78 -16.76
CA TRP A 326 14.34 -21.33 -16.59
C TRP A 326 15.22 -20.54 -17.56
N THR A 327 14.74 -19.36 -17.95
CA THR A 327 15.43 -18.48 -18.90
C THR A 327 15.96 -17.24 -18.21
N ILE A 328 17.00 -16.64 -18.79
CA ILE A 328 17.63 -15.42 -18.31
C ILE A 328 17.73 -14.44 -19.47
N GLN A 329 16.98 -13.35 -19.38
CA GLN A 329 17.05 -12.24 -20.33
C GLN A 329 17.74 -11.06 -19.65
N LYS A 330 18.78 -10.52 -20.29
CA LYS A 330 19.46 -9.31 -19.82
C LYS A 330 19.02 -8.11 -20.63
N THR A 331 18.81 -7.01 -19.94
CA THR A 331 18.43 -5.70 -20.49
C THR A 331 19.41 -4.66 -19.93
N ASP A 332 19.35 -3.43 -20.44
CA ASP A 332 20.23 -2.35 -19.99
C ASP A 332 20.02 -2.00 -18.51
N THR A 333 18.80 -2.15 -17.99
CA THR A 333 18.42 -1.75 -16.62
C THR A 333 18.21 -2.92 -15.67
N SER A 334 17.96 -4.12 -16.20
CA SER A 334 17.58 -5.28 -15.40
C SER A 334 17.96 -6.62 -16.02
N THR A 335 18.10 -7.63 -15.17
CA THR A 335 18.12 -9.04 -15.53
C THR A 335 16.77 -9.67 -15.15
N ILE A 336 16.13 -10.35 -16.09
CA ILE A 336 14.86 -11.04 -15.88
C ILE A 336 15.12 -12.54 -15.89
N ILE A 337 14.65 -13.19 -14.84
CA ILE A 337 14.70 -14.63 -14.67
C ILE A 337 13.27 -15.15 -14.71
N SER A 338 12.98 -16.04 -15.65
CA SER A 338 11.64 -16.57 -15.87
C SER A 338 11.55 -18.04 -15.44
N ASN A 339 10.56 -18.33 -14.59
CA ASN A 339 10.18 -19.67 -14.18
C ASN A 339 11.32 -20.52 -13.58
N ALA A 340 12.15 -19.92 -12.72
CA ALA A 340 13.14 -20.62 -11.90
C ALA A 340 12.51 -21.81 -11.16
N MET A 341 13.16 -22.96 -11.21
CA MET A 341 12.76 -24.19 -10.52
C MET A 341 14.01 -24.89 -9.98
N ALA A 342 13.86 -25.63 -8.89
CA ALA A 342 14.92 -26.44 -8.33
C ALA A 342 14.38 -27.77 -7.80
N GLU A 343 15.29 -28.73 -7.61
CA GLU A 343 14.97 -29.99 -6.94
C GLU A 343 14.69 -29.77 -5.46
N GLY A 344 13.89 -30.65 -4.86
CA GLY A 344 13.52 -30.61 -3.44
C GLY A 344 12.25 -31.41 -3.19
N ALA A 345 12.11 -31.96 -1.97
CA ALA A 345 10.95 -32.78 -1.60
C ALA A 345 9.73 -31.94 -1.19
N THR A 346 9.96 -30.68 -0.79
CA THR A 346 8.91 -29.75 -0.35
C THR A 346 9.00 -28.41 -1.08
N ALA A 347 7.92 -27.64 -1.06
CA ALA A 347 7.91 -26.29 -1.65
C ALA A 347 8.93 -25.35 -0.98
N GLY A 348 9.08 -25.44 0.35
CA GLY A 348 10.07 -24.66 1.10
C GLY A 348 11.51 -25.01 0.70
N GLU A 349 11.83 -26.30 0.59
CA GLU A 349 13.16 -26.75 0.13
C GLU A 349 13.46 -26.28 -1.30
N GLN A 350 12.48 -26.41 -2.21
CA GLN A 350 12.63 -25.95 -3.58
C GLN A 350 12.86 -24.43 -3.63
N MET A 351 12.13 -23.64 -2.85
CA MET A 351 12.35 -22.20 -2.75
C MET A 351 13.74 -21.85 -2.23
N THR A 352 14.20 -22.51 -1.15
CA THR A 352 15.56 -22.33 -0.62
C THR A 352 16.62 -22.64 -1.68
N ASN A 353 16.45 -23.72 -2.43
CA ASN A 353 17.38 -24.12 -3.49
C ASN A 353 17.36 -23.12 -4.66
N ILE A 354 16.19 -22.63 -5.07
CA ILE A 354 16.05 -21.58 -6.09
C ILE A 354 16.81 -20.31 -5.65
N MET A 355 16.54 -19.81 -4.45
CA MET A 355 17.18 -18.59 -3.93
C MET A 355 18.69 -18.79 -3.73
N THR A 356 19.13 -19.98 -3.32
CA THR A 356 20.55 -20.31 -3.20
C THR A 356 21.25 -20.29 -4.56
N ARG A 357 20.63 -20.84 -5.61
CA ARG A 357 21.18 -20.77 -6.98
C ARG A 357 21.25 -19.34 -7.48
N LEU A 358 20.21 -18.54 -7.25
CA LEU A 358 20.22 -17.11 -7.61
C LEU A 358 21.37 -16.35 -6.96
N THR A 359 21.54 -16.52 -5.65
CA THR A 359 22.53 -15.78 -4.86
C THR A 359 23.95 -16.28 -5.06
N LYS A 360 24.17 -17.60 -5.08
CA LYS A 360 25.52 -18.20 -5.18
C LYS A 360 25.98 -18.44 -6.61
N ASP A 361 25.12 -19.00 -7.46
CA ASP A 361 25.53 -19.42 -8.81
C ASP A 361 25.43 -18.26 -9.80
N HIS A 362 24.46 -17.36 -9.62
CA HIS A 362 24.25 -16.18 -10.46
C HIS A 362 24.72 -14.86 -9.84
N ASN A 363 25.26 -14.89 -8.63
CA ASN A 363 25.78 -13.73 -7.90
C ASN A 363 24.76 -12.57 -7.80
N ILE A 364 23.47 -12.90 -7.64
CA ILE A 364 22.42 -11.90 -7.49
C ILE A 364 22.32 -11.47 -6.04
N ASN A 365 22.41 -10.16 -5.81
CA ASN A 365 22.10 -9.57 -4.51
C ASN A 365 20.57 -9.55 -4.32
N PRO A 366 20.01 -10.16 -3.26
CA PRO A 366 18.57 -10.12 -2.98
C PRO A 366 17.99 -8.70 -2.89
N SER A 367 18.77 -7.72 -2.41
CA SER A 367 18.31 -6.33 -2.31
C SER A 367 18.04 -5.68 -3.68
N SER A 368 18.70 -6.16 -4.74
CA SER A 368 18.51 -5.70 -6.12
C SER A 368 17.25 -6.25 -6.80
N ILE A 369 16.58 -7.24 -6.20
CA ILE A 369 15.36 -7.81 -6.79
C ILE A 369 14.21 -6.81 -6.63
N ALA A 370 13.59 -6.39 -7.73
CA ALA A 370 12.51 -5.40 -7.74
C ALA A 370 11.12 -6.04 -7.71
N PHE A 371 10.92 -7.11 -8.48
CA PHE A 371 9.61 -7.76 -8.58
C PHE A 371 9.75 -9.27 -8.68
N THR A 372 8.84 -10.01 -8.07
CA THR A 372 8.76 -11.46 -8.18
C THR A 372 7.36 -11.96 -8.49
N THR A 373 7.28 -13.03 -9.28
CA THR A 373 6.07 -13.82 -9.47
C THR A 373 6.35 -15.22 -8.94
N ILE A 374 5.64 -15.62 -7.89
CA ILE A 374 5.77 -16.94 -7.27
C ILE A 374 4.55 -17.77 -7.64
N LEU A 375 4.78 -18.89 -8.30
CA LEU A 375 3.75 -19.86 -8.66
C LEU A 375 3.85 -21.06 -7.74
N LEU A 376 2.78 -21.37 -7.03
CA LEU A 376 2.69 -22.53 -6.15
C LEU A 376 1.89 -23.64 -6.81
N ARG A 377 2.21 -24.89 -6.48
CA ARG A 377 1.29 -25.99 -6.76
C ARG A 377 0.07 -25.93 -5.85
N ASP A 378 0.28 -25.66 -4.57
CA ASP A 378 -0.75 -25.63 -3.55
C ASP A 378 -0.51 -24.46 -2.59
N MET A 379 -1.54 -23.63 -2.40
CA MET A 379 -1.48 -22.46 -1.52
C MET A 379 -1.31 -22.83 -0.04
N SER A 380 -1.63 -24.08 0.36
CA SER A 380 -1.34 -24.57 1.72
C SER A 380 0.15 -24.49 2.08
N THR A 381 1.03 -24.52 1.08
CA THR A 381 2.49 -24.44 1.26
C THR A 381 3.03 -23.00 1.40
N PHE A 382 2.17 -21.98 1.26
CA PHE A 382 2.54 -20.56 1.26
C PHE A 382 3.36 -20.14 2.47
N GLY A 383 3.02 -20.62 3.68
CA GLY A 383 3.77 -20.30 4.90
C GLY A 383 5.22 -20.77 4.84
N SER A 384 5.45 -22.03 4.42
CA SER A 384 6.80 -22.59 4.28
C SER A 384 7.63 -21.90 3.20
N VAL A 385 7.00 -21.52 2.08
CA VAL A 385 7.65 -20.79 0.99
C VAL A 385 8.00 -19.37 1.43
N ASN A 386 7.10 -18.68 2.14
CA ASN A 386 7.39 -17.35 2.68
C ASN A 386 8.56 -17.36 3.65
N GLN A 387 8.67 -18.38 4.51
CA GLN A 387 9.80 -18.50 5.42
C GLN A 387 11.12 -18.67 4.65
N ALA A 388 11.16 -19.60 3.69
CA ALA A 388 12.34 -19.86 2.86
C ALA A 388 12.73 -18.67 1.96
N TYR A 389 11.75 -17.99 1.37
CA TYR A 389 11.97 -16.81 0.53
C TYR A 389 12.42 -15.61 1.38
N GLY A 390 11.73 -15.36 2.50
CA GLY A 390 11.96 -14.21 3.37
C GLY A 390 13.33 -14.18 4.02
N SER A 391 13.94 -15.34 4.30
CA SER A 391 15.28 -15.42 4.92
C SER A 391 16.40 -14.80 4.09
N HIS A 392 16.17 -14.49 2.82
CA HIS A 392 17.15 -13.85 1.95
C HIS A 392 17.05 -12.31 1.92
N PHE A 393 15.98 -11.72 2.47
CA PHE A 393 15.76 -10.27 2.45
C PHE A 393 16.00 -9.68 3.84
N THR A 394 17.27 -9.36 4.11
CA THR A 394 17.70 -8.74 5.39
C THR A 394 17.70 -7.22 5.34
N THR A 395 17.61 -6.63 4.14
CA THR A 395 17.52 -5.18 3.93
C THR A 395 16.07 -4.75 3.70
N PRO A 396 15.74 -3.45 3.93
CA PRO A 396 14.42 -2.91 3.65
C PRO A 396 14.01 -3.05 2.19
N ASN A 397 12.71 -2.85 1.94
CA ASN A 397 12.10 -2.89 0.61
C ASN A 397 12.36 -4.24 -0.12
N PRO A 398 11.89 -5.38 0.42
CA PRO A 398 11.87 -6.63 -0.34
C PRO A 398 11.06 -6.46 -1.65
N PRO A 399 11.20 -7.36 -2.63
CA PRO A 399 10.54 -7.20 -3.94
C PRO A 399 9.03 -7.01 -3.81
N ALA A 400 8.44 -6.24 -4.73
CA ALA A 400 7.00 -6.33 -4.96
C ALA A 400 6.67 -7.71 -5.51
N ARG A 401 5.50 -8.26 -5.15
CA ARG A 401 5.27 -9.70 -5.37
C ARG A 401 3.82 -10.03 -5.72
N VAL A 402 3.67 -10.93 -6.69
CA VAL A 402 2.43 -11.66 -6.96
C VAL A 402 2.66 -13.13 -6.60
N THR A 403 1.71 -13.75 -5.91
CA THR A 403 1.81 -15.17 -5.52
C THR A 403 0.47 -15.87 -5.71
N ILE A 404 0.43 -16.87 -6.58
CA ILE A 404 -0.79 -17.61 -6.94
C ILE A 404 -0.52 -19.11 -6.94
N ALA A 405 -1.56 -19.91 -6.70
CA ALA A 405 -1.49 -21.35 -6.91
C ALA A 405 -2.02 -21.71 -8.30
N CYS A 406 -1.24 -22.47 -9.06
CA CYS A 406 -1.59 -22.94 -10.41
C CYS A 406 -1.97 -24.44 -10.42
N GLY A 407 -1.97 -25.11 -9.26
CA GLY A 407 -2.37 -26.51 -9.15
C GLY A 407 -1.55 -27.44 -10.06
N ASN A 408 -2.26 -28.33 -10.74
CA ASN A 408 -1.65 -29.31 -11.65
C ASN A 408 -1.10 -28.73 -12.95
N SER A 409 -1.27 -27.43 -13.23
CA SER A 409 -0.67 -26.80 -14.39
C SER A 409 0.85 -26.68 -14.28
N LEU A 410 1.42 -26.79 -13.06
CA LEU A 410 2.87 -26.90 -12.87
C LEU A 410 3.40 -28.31 -13.19
N PRO A 411 4.65 -28.46 -13.67
CA PRO A 411 5.26 -29.77 -13.98
C PRO A 411 5.27 -30.74 -12.79
N THR A 412 5.11 -32.04 -13.03
CA THR A 412 4.77 -33.10 -12.02
C THR A 412 5.63 -33.19 -10.75
N ASN A 413 6.82 -32.58 -10.68
CA ASN A 413 7.67 -32.52 -9.46
C ASN A 413 8.04 -31.09 -9.04
N THR A 414 7.39 -30.08 -9.62
CA THR A 414 7.56 -28.68 -9.27
C THR A 414 6.47 -28.29 -8.28
N HIS A 415 6.88 -27.90 -7.07
CA HIS A 415 6.00 -27.37 -6.03
C HIS A 415 5.98 -25.84 -6.03
N VAL A 416 7.08 -25.22 -6.46
CA VAL A 416 7.21 -23.77 -6.57
C VAL A 416 8.02 -23.38 -7.80
N SER A 417 7.63 -22.29 -8.45
CA SER A 417 8.39 -21.61 -9.49
C SER A 417 8.51 -20.13 -9.17
N LEU A 418 9.69 -19.54 -9.39
CA LEU A 418 9.98 -18.13 -9.14
C LEU A 418 10.38 -17.45 -10.44
N SER A 419 9.71 -16.35 -10.79
CA SER A 419 10.24 -15.40 -11.77
C SER A 419 10.63 -14.12 -11.05
N ALA A 420 11.71 -13.47 -11.48
CA ALA A 420 12.28 -12.31 -10.81
C ALA A 420 12.75 -11.27 -11.82
N ILE A 421 12.51 -9.99 -11.51
CA ILE A 421 13.13 -8.84 -12.17
C ILE A 421 14.18 -8.29 -11.21
N ILE A 422 15.44 -8.34 -11.63
CA ILE A 422 16.61 -7.95 -10.86
C ILE A 422 17.20 -6.68 -11.46
N LEU A 423 17.34 -5.63 -10.66
CA LEU A 423 17.97 -4.38 -11.08
C LEU A 423 19.48 -4.57 -11.23
N ASN A 424 20.06 -3.95 -12.26
CA ASN A 424 21.51 -3.89 -12.40
C ASN A 424 22.11 -3.01 -11.28
N ASP A 425 23.36 -3.26 -10.88
CA ASP A 425 23.99 -2.62 -9.71
C ASP A 425 23.98 -1.08 -9.76
N GLU A 426 24.10 -0.50 -10.97
CA GLU A 426 24.07 0.96 -11.18
C GLU A 426 22.76 1.60 -10.73
N VAL A 427 21.63 0.90 -10.90
CA VAL A 427 20.29 1.40 -10.57
C VAL A 427 19.75 0.81 -9.27
N ALA A 428 20.29 -0.32 -8.79
CA ALA A 428 19.82 -0.98 -7.56
C ALA A 428 19.92 -0.08 -6.31
N SER A 429 20.92 0.80 -6.24
CA SER A 429 21.09 1.78 -5.14
C SER A 429 19.98 2.83 -5.06
N GLN A 430 19.25 3.06 -6.16
CA GLN A 430 18.15 4.02 -6.25
C GLN A 430 16.78 3.36 -6.05
N LYS A 431 16.74 2.06 -5.73
CA LYS A 431 15.50 1.32 -5.53
C LYS A 431 14.70 1.94 -4.39
N GLN A 432 13.49 2.37 -4.72
CA GLN A 432 12.51 2.89 -3.75
C GLN A 432 11.32 1.95 -3.68
N GLY A 433 10.72 1.83 -2.49
CA GLY A 433 9.59 0.94 -2.26
C GLY A 433 8.59 1.49 -1.27
N LEU A 434 7.36 1.01 -1.40
CA LEU A 434 6.34 1.13 -0.38
C LEU A 434 6.26 -0.20 0.37
N HIS A 435 6.71 -0.20 1.62
CA HIS A 435 6.70 -1.36 2.50
C HIS A 435 5.89 -1.03 3.75
N VAL A 436 4.68 -1.59 3.84
CA VAL A 436 3.72 -1.36 4.94
C VAL A 436 3.53 -2.65 5.71
N GLN A 437 3.94 -2.64 6.98
CA GLN A 437 3.83 -3.78 7.88
C GLN A 437 2.88 -3.54 9.06
N SER A 438 2.48 -2.28 9.30
CA SER A 438 1.54 -1.91 10.35
C SER A 438 0.08 -1.94 9.89
N ARG A 439 -0.82 -2.21 10.85
CA ARG A 439 -2.28 -2.08 10.63
C ARG A 439 -2.67 -0.60 10.71
N SER A 440 -3.44 -0.15 9.72
CA SER A 440 -3.96 1.23 9.60
C SER A 440 -5.34 1.21 8.93
N TYR A 441 -5.98 2.38 8.76
CA TYR A 441 -7.19 2.49 7.94
C TYR A 441 -6.91 2.59 6.43
N TRP A 442 -5.67 2.88 6.04
CA TRP A 442 -5.35 3.23 4.65
C TRP A 442 -5.05 2.03 3.76
N ALA A 443 -4.14 1.12 4.15
CA ALA A 443 -3.88 -0.08 3.35
C ALA A 443 -3.61 -1.30 4.22
N PRO A 444 -3.92 -2.52 3.73
CA PRO A 444 -3.54 -3.74 4.40
C PRO A 444 -2.02 -3.84 4.57
N ALA A 445 -1.60 -4.27 5.76
CA ALA A 445 -0.23 -4.68 5.99
C ALA A 445 0.15 -5.85 5.07
N ASN A 446 1.43 -5.99 4.74
CA ASN A 446 1.87 -7.17 4.00
C ASN A 446 1.64 -8.45 4.82
N ILE A 447 1.26 -9.52 4.13
CA ILE A 447 1.04 -10.85 4.74
C ILE A 447 2.23 -11.80 4.55
N GLY A 448 3.37 -11.24 4.17
CA GLY A 448 4.59 -11.98 3.87
C GLY A 448 5.73 -11.02 3.50
N PRO A 449 6.92 -11.57 3.20
CA PRO A 449 8.12 -10.79 2.89
C PRO A 449 8.06 -10.15 1.50
N TYR A 450 7.29 -9.06 1.34
CA TYR A 450 7.19 -8.31 0.08
C TYR A 450 6.83 -6.85 0.34
N SER A 451 7.21 -5.97 -0.59
CA SER A 451 6.77 -4.57 -0.62
C SER A 451 5.46 -4.46 -1.41
N GLN A 452 4.55 -3.58 -1.01
CA GLN A 452 3.33 -3.27 -1.75
C GLN A 452 3.67 -2.74 -3.15
N ALA A 453 4.74 -1.95 -3.29
CA ALA A 453 5.23 -1.52 -4.59
C ALA A 453 6.74 -1.27 -4.60
N ILE A 454 7.38 -1.44 -5.76
CA ILE A 454 8.77 -1.06 -6.02
C ILE A 454 8.82 -0.17 -7.27
N VAL A 455 9.50 0.98 -7.16
CA VAL A 455 9.80 1.86 -8.29
C VAL A 455 11.07 1.36 -8.96
N MET A 456 11.02 1.12 -10.26
CA MET A 456 12.20 0.90 -11.07
C MET A 456 12.83 2.24 -11.43
N PRO A 457 14.10 2.48 -11.05
CA PRO A 457 14.80 3.71 -11.42
C PRO A 457 14.99 3.78 -12.94
N SER A 458 14.90 4.98 -13.50
CA SER A 458 15.28 5.24 -14.90
C SER A 458 16.79 5.49 -14.97
N SER A 459 17.47 4.98 -15.99
CA SER A 459 18.89 5.30 -16.19
C SER A 459 19.07 6.79 -16.47
N ALA A 460 20.13 7.39 -15.93
CA ALA A 460 20.38 8.83 -15.97
C ALA A 460 20.47 9.43 -17.39
N SER A 461 20.69 8.59 -18.40
CA SER A 461 20.66 8.95 -19.82
C SER A 461 19.26 9.17 -20.39
N PHE A 462 18.18 8.84 -19.66
CA PHE A 462 16.79 8.84 -20.14
C PHE A 462 15.82 9.60 -19.22
N GLN A 463 16.19 10.81 -18.77
CA GLN A 463 15.33 11.67 -17.93
C GLN A 463 13.94 11.98 -18.54
N ALA A 464 13.69 11.63 -19.82
CA ALA A 464 12.41 11.80 -20.50
C ALA A 464 11.52 10.53 -20.58
N LEU A 465 11.95 9.36 -20.05
CA LEU A 465 11.16 8.12 -20.12
C LEU A 465 10.35 7.84 -18.82
N PRO A 466 9.15 7.23 -18.93
CA PRO A 466 8.32 6.85 -17.78
C PRO A 466 9.05 5.93 -16.78
N GLN A 467 8.91 6.21 -15.48
CA GLN A 467 9.36 5.30 -14.43
C GLN A 467 8.33 4.19 -14.21
N LYS A 468 8.75 2.92 -14.24
CA LYS A 468 7.86 1.77 -14.03
C LYS A 468 7.71 1.50 -12.54
N ILE A 469 6.49 1.18 -12.13
CA ILE A 469 6.15 0.89 -10.73
C ILE A 469 5.48 -0.48 -10.68
N HIS A 470 6.19 -1.46 -10.14
CA HIS A 470 5.65 -2.80 -9.94
C HIS A 470 4.83 -2.83 -8.65
N ILE A 471 3.56 -3.20 -8.73
CA ILE A 471 2.66 -3.29 -7.58
C ILE A 471 2.40 -4.77 -7.27
N ALA A 472 2.47 -5.13 -6.00
CA ALA A 472 2.17 -6.46 -5.51
C ALA A 472 0.70 -6.82 -5.69
N GLY A 473 0.39 -8.12 -5.64
CA GLY A 473 -0.98 -8.60 -5.65
C GLY A 473 -1.80 -8.05 -4.48
N GLN A 474 -2.99 -7.53 -4.76
CA GLN A 474 -3.90 -6.95 -3.77
C GLN A 474 -5.13 -7.83 -3.58
N ILE A 475 -5.31 -8.34 -2.36
CA ILE A 475 -6.45 -9.15 -1.93
C ILE A 475 -7.41 -8.33 -1.04
N PRO A 476 -8.69 -8.71 -0.90
CA PRO A 476 -9.72 -7.86 -0.29
C PRO A 476 -9.71 -7.88 1.24
N LEU A 477 -8.59 -7.50 1.86
CA LEU A 477 -8.51 -7.39 3.31
C LEU A 477 -9.10 -6.08 3.81
N HIS A 478 -9.86 -6.14 4.89
CA HIS A 478 -10.24 -4.96 5.65
C HIS A 478 -9.02 -4.50 6.48
N ALA A 479 -8.36 -3.43 6.02
CA ALA A 479 -7.04 -2.98 6.46
C ALA A 479 -6.84 -2.89 7.99
N PRO A 480 -7.79 -2.33 8.78
CA PRO A 480 -7.64 -2.25 10.25
C PRO A 480 -7.55 -3.62 10.93
N THR A 481 -8.30 -4.59 10.42
CA THR A 481 -8.46 -5.92 11.04
C THR A 481 -7.60 -7.01 10.43
N MET A 482 -7.16 -6.82 9.19
CA MET A 482 -6.53 -7.85 8.36
C MET A 482 -7.43 -9.09 8.14
N GLU A 483 -8.75 -8.97 8.29
CA GLU A 483 -9.76 -10.00 8.00
C GLU A 483 -10.43 -9.72 6.65
N PHE A 484 -11.09 -10.73 6.06
CA PHE A 484 -11.95 -10.49 4.88
C PHE A 484 -13.28 -9.85 5.32
N PRO A 485 -13.90 -9.00 4.47
CA PRO A 485 -15.26 -8.53 4.71
C PRO A 485 -16.20 -9.71 4.94
N ALA A 486 -16.99 -9.66 6.01
CA ALA A 486 -18.00 -10.67 6.28
C ALA A 486 -19.09 -10.62 5.21
N GLN A 487 -19.65 -11.78 4.85
CA GLN A 487 -20.76 -11.84 3.90
C GLN A 487 -22.02 -11.14 4.45
N GLY A 488 -22.32 -11.32 5.74
CA GLY A 488 -23.56 -10.82 6.34
C GLY A 488 -24.79 -11.32 5.58
N ASP A 489 -25.72 -10.40 5.29
CA ASP A 489 -26.95 -10.67 4.55
C ASP A 489 -26.79 -10.57 3.02
N MET A 490 -25.58 -10.30 2.52
CA MET A 490 -25.34 -10.20 1.07
C MET A 490 -25.46 -11.55 0.38
N SER A 491 -25.95 -11.54 -0.87
CA SER A 491 -25.85 -12.71 -1.74
C SER A 491 -24.37 -13.03 -2.03
N PRO A 492 -24.02 -14.30 -2.34
CA PRO A 492 -22.64 -14.64 -2.67
C PRO A 492 -22.04 -13.79 -3.81
N ALA A 493 -22.82 -13.48 -4.85
CA ALA A 493 -22.37 -12.65 -5.97
C ALA A 493 -22.12 -11.19 -5.54
N ARG A 494 -22.97 -10.63 -4.69
CA ARG A 494 -22.80 -9.29 -4.16
C ARG A 494 -21.58 -9.20 -3.24
N HIS A 495 -21.38 -10.22 -2.40
CA HIS A 495 -20.21 -10.31 -1.55
C HIS A 495 -18.91 -10.40 -2.35
N PHE A 496 -18.89 -11.19 -3.43
CA PHE A 496 -17.76 -11.21 -4.37
C PHE A 496 -17.51 -9.82 -4.99
N THR A 497 -18.56 -9.09 -5.36
CA THR A 497 -18.45 -7.73 -5.91
C THR A 497 -17.79 -6.77 -4.94
N ALA A 498 -18.28 -6.72 -3.70
CA ALA A 498 -17.69 -5.90 -2.64
C ALA A 498 -16.20 -6.25 -2.40
N GLN A 499 -15.86 -7.54 -2.46
CA GLN A 499 -14.48 -8.01 -2.35
C GLN A 499 -13.63 -7.57 -3.56
N ALA A 500 -14.10 -7.76 -4.79
CA ALA A 500 -13.38 -7.35 -6.00
C ALA A 500 -13.08 -5.84 -6.02
N ILE A 501 -14.02 -5.02 -5.56
CA ILE A 501 -13.88 -3.56 -5.46
C ILE A 501 -12.93 -3.16 -4.35
N LEU A 502 -13.03 -3.78 -3.16
CA LEU A 502 -12.10 -3.50 -2.07
C LEU A 502 -10.65 -3.82 -2.44
N ALA A 503 -10.43 -4.95 -3.12
CA ALA A 503 -9.10 -5.31 -3.63
C ALA A 503 -8.60 -4.31 -4.69
N LEU A 504 -9.49 -3.83 -5.57
CA LEU A 504 -9.16 -2.80 -6.56
C LEU A 504 -8.83 -1.45 -5.92
N GLN A 505 -9.54 -1.06 -4.86
CA GLN A 505 -9.22 0.13 -4.07
C GLN A 505 -7.82 0.07 -3.49
N HIS A 506 -7.39 -1.07 -2.95
CA HIS A 506 -6.04 -1.22 -2.42
C HIS A 506 -4.98 -1.00 -3.52
N LEU A 507 -5.21 -1.57 -4.71
CA LEU A 507 -4.35 -1.34 -5.88
C LEU A 507 -4.30 0.17 -6.24
N TRP A 508 -5.45 0.84 -6.20
CA TRP A 508 -5.57 2.25 -6.52
C TRP A 508 -4.87 3.15 -5.51
N ARG A 509 -5.08 2.92 -4.21
CA ARG A 509 -4.43 3.67 -3.11
C ARG A 509 -2.92 3.56 -3.23
N ILE A 510 -2.39 2.35 -3.48
CA ILE A 510 -0.95 2.14 -3.74
C ILE A 510 -0.50 2.91 -4.99
N GLY A 511 -1.27 2.87 -6.08
CA GLY A 511 -0.98 3.67 -7.27
C GLY A 511 -0.88 5.17 -6.97
N GLN A 512 -1.81 5.72 -6.20
CA GLN A 512 -1.85 7.15 -5.85
C GLN A 512 -0.67 7.58 -4.99
N ILE A 513 -0.34 6.84 -3.91
CA ILE A 513 0.82 7.20 -3.06
C ILE A 513 2.15 7.03 -3.81
N MET A 514 2.18 6.14 -4.81
CA MET A 514 3.32 5.95 -5.69
C MET A 514 3.28 6.87 -6.91
N HIS A 515 2.38 7.86 -6.96
CA HIS A 515 2.24 8.83 -8.04
C HIS A 515 2.19 8.17 -9.43
N VAL A 516 1.45 7.07 -9.55
CA VAL A 516 1.17 6.44 -10.84
C VAL A 516 0.27 7.37 -11.64
N SER A 517 0.72 7.79 -12.83
CA SER A 517 -0.09 8.56 -13.77
C SER A 517 -0.90 7.67 -14.71
N SER A 518 -0.46 6.43 -14.97
CA SER A 518 -1.20 5.42 -15.72
C SER A 518 -0.91 4.02 -15.25
N PHE A 519 -1.91 3.15 -15.22
CA PHE A 519 -1.67 1.71 -15.25
C PHE A 519 -1.29 1.25 -16.67
N LEU A 520 -0.39 0.28 -16.77
CA LEU A 520 -0.03 -0.37 -18.05
C LEU A 520 -1.04 -1.45 -18.47
N GLY A 521 -1.96 -1.77 -17.57
CA GLY A 521 -2.94 -2.84 -17.67
C GLY A 521 -3.00 -3.64 -16.37
N ALA A 522 -4.01 -4.50 -16.23
CA ALA A 522 -4.21 -5.28 -15.02
C ALA A 522 -4.66 -6.71 -15.29
N VAL A 523 -4.35 -7.58 -14.34
CA VAL A 523 -4.91 -8.92 -14.23
C VAL A 523 -5.74 -9.00 -12.96
N ALA A 524 -6.96 -9.51 -13.09
CA ALA A 524 -7.74 -10.01 -11.96
C ALA A 524 -7.58 -11.52 -11.90
N PHE A 525 -6.84 -12.03 -10.92
CA PHE A 525 -6.83 -13.46 -10.64
C PHE A 525 -8.06 -13.81 -9.82
N ILE A 526 -8.77 -14.88 -10.20
CA ILE A 526 -9.91 -15.40 -9.45
C ILE A 526 -9.66 -16.86 -9.08
N SER A 527 -10.05 -17.27 -7.86
CA SER A 527 -9.90 -18.68 -7.45
C SER A 527 -10.90 -19.58 -8.16
N ALA A 528 -10.48 -20.78 -8.54
CA ALA A 528 -11.34 -21.79 -9.16
C ALA A 528 -12.44 -22.29 -8.22
N SER A 529 -12.20 -22.28 -6.90
CA SER A 529 -13.19 -22.68 -5.90
C SER A 529 -14.01 -21.47 -5.45
N SER A 530 -15.21 -21.32 -6.00
CA SER A 530 -16.12 -20.23 -5.62
C SER A 530 -17.59 -20.67 -5.61
N PRO A 531 -18.43 -20.16 -4.69
CA PRO A 531 -19.88 -20.35 -4.73
C PRO A 531 -20.56 -19.47 -5.80
N VAL A 532 -19.82 -18.56 -6.44
CA VAL A 532 -20.33 -17.65 -7.48
C VAL A 532 -19.89 -18.15 -8.86
N SER A 533 -20.81 -18.14 -9.81
CA SER A 533 -20.53 -18.54 -11.19
C SER A 533 -19.33 -17.80 -11.77
N THR A 534 -18.52 -18.49 -12.57
CA THR A 534 -17.30 -17.89 -13.11
C THR A 534 -17.61 -16.72 -14.04
N SER A 535 -18.69 -16.80 -14.83
CA SER A 535 -19.13 -15.71 -15.71
C SER A 535 -19.46 -14.43 -14.94
N SER A 536 -20.21 -14.53 -13.83
CA SER A 536 -20.53 -13.39 -12.98
C SER A 536 -19.29 -12.74 -12.37
N ARG A 537 -18.31 -13.56 -11.92
CA ARG A 537 -17.05 -13.06 -11.37
C ARG A 537 -16.19 -12.34 -12.40
N VAL A 538 -16.10 -12.89 -13.61
CA VAL A 538 -15.39 -12.30 -14.75
C VAL A 538 -16.03 -10.96 -15.14
N ASP A 539 -17.35 -10.93 -15.30
CA ASP A 539 -18.11 -9.73 -15.64
C ASP A 539 -17.91 -8.63 -14.59
N THR A 540 -18.00 -8.98 -13.31
CA THR A 540 -17.76 -8.06 -12.18
C THR A 540 -16.36 -7.43 -12.25
N ALA A 541 -15.31 -8.24 -12.46
CA ALA A 541 -13.94 -7.74 -12.49
C ALA A 541 -13.70 -6.81 -13.70
N ILE A 542 -14.17 -7.19 -14.88
CA ILE A 542 -14.04 -6.37 -16.11
C ILE A 542 -14.81 -5.07 -15.97
N LYS A 543 -16.07 -5.12 -15.50
CA LYS A 543 -16.90 -3.93 -15.25
C LYS A 543 -16.23 -3.01 -14.24
N ALA A 544 -15.74 -3.54 -13.11
CA ALA A 544 -15.05 -2.74 -12.09
C ALA A 544 -13.84 -1.99 -12.67
N TRP A 545 -13.01 -2.67 -13.48
CA TRP A 545 -11.86 -2.04 -14.13
C TRP A 545 -12.27 -0.98 -15.15
N THR A 546 -13.29 -1.24 -15.97
CA THR A 546 -13.76 -0.28 -16.96
C THR A 546 -14.34 0.96 -16.28
N LEU A 547 -15.30 0.77 -15.36
CA LEU A 547 -16.04 1.84 -14.71
C LEU A 547 -15.15 2.71 -13.79
N VAL A 548 -14.08 2.17 -13.19
CA VAL A 548 -13.15 2.95 -12.36
C VAL A 548 -12.28 3.92 -13.18
N HIS A 549 -12.09 3.63 -14.47
CA HIS A 549 -11.38 4.48 -15.43
C HIS A 549 -12.31 5.41 -16.22
N GLU A 550 -13.62 5.20 -16.17
CA GLU A 550 -14.59 6.13 -16.76
C GLU A 550 -14.66 7.41 -15.93
N ARG A 551 -14.43 8.56 -16.57
CA ARG A 551 -14.73 9.86 -15.99
C ARG A 551 -16.17 10.26 -16.36
N PRO A 552 -16.96 10.86 -15.45
CA PRO A 552 -18.29 11.38 -15.79
C PRO A 552 -18.17 12.39 -16.95
N ALA A 553 -19.03 12.26 -17.97
CA ALA A 553 -19.17 13.28 -19.01
C ALA A 553 -19.73 14.55 -18.36
N VAL A 554 -19.07 15.69 -18.57
CA VAL A 554 -19.61 17.00 -18.22
C VAL A 554 -20.27 17.55 -19.47
N ASP A 555 -21.48 18.10 -19.36
CA ASP A 555 -22.13 18.85 -20.44
C ASP A 555 -21.20 19.99 -20.90
N ASP A 556 -20.84 19.97 -22.19
CA ASP A 556 -19.99 20.96 -22.87
C ASP A 556 -20.67 22.34 -22.95
N GLN A 557 -20.75 23.09 -21.84
CA GLN A 557 -21.25 24.48 -21.88
C GLN A 557 -20.35 25.54 -21.26
N ASP A 558 -19.26 25.20 -20.57
CA ASP A 558 -18.34 26.21 -20.03
C ASP A 558 -16.88 25.91 -20.42
N GLU A 559 -16.59 25.99 -21.72
CA GLU A 559 -15.22 26.24 -22.19
C GLU A 559 -14.98 27.75 -22.15
N ASP A 560 -14.19 28.23 -21.18
CA ASP A 560 -13.27 29.35 -21.38
C ASP A 560 -12.27 29.49 -20.21
N GLU A 561 -11.00 29.63 -20.60
CA GLU A 561 -9.84 30.17 -19.87
C GLU A 561 -9.05 29.31 -18.86
N GLU A 562 -7.79 29.08 -19.27
CA GLU A 562 -6.58 28.71 -18.51
C GLU A 562 -6.71 28.69 -16.98
N SER A 563 -7.00 27.50 -16.43
CA SER A 563 -6.65 27.19 -15.04
C SER A 563 -6.18 25.73 -14.96
N ALA A 564 -5.03 25.53 -14.33
CA ALA A 564 -4.38 24.23 -14.16
C ALA A 564 -5.35 23.20 -13.58
N ASP A 565 -5.50 22.04 -14.24
CA ASP A 565 -6.12 20.78 -13.79
C ASP A 565 -6.85 20.84 -12.41
N ILE A 566 -8.02 21.48 -12.37
CA ILE A 566 -8.95 21.37 -11.23
C ILE A 566 -9.92 20.24 -11.58
N ASP A 567 -9.80 19.11 -10.87
CA ASP A 567 -10.70 17.98 -11.02
C ASP A 567 -12.14 18.37 -10.61
N LEU A 568 -13.08 18.32 -11.56
CA LEU A 568 -14.49 18.64 -11.33
C LEU A 568 -15.21 17.53 -10.55
N TRP A 569 -14.63 16.32 -10.43
CA TRP A 569 -15.14 15.29 -9.52
C TRP A 569 -15.14 15.80 -8.06
N ASP A 570 -14.08 16.52 -7.68
CA ASP A 570 -13.90 17.15 -6.35
C ASP A 570 -14.94 18.24 -6.09
N ARG A 571 -15.33 19.00 -7.12
CA ARG A 571 -16.33 20.07 -7.01
C ARG A 571 -17.76 19.56 -6.86
N VAL A 572 -18.13 18.48 -7.56
CA VAL A 572 -19.52 18.01 -7.62
C VAL A 572 -19.89 17.16 -6.40
N HIS A 573 -18.95 16.38 -5.87
CA HIS A 573 -19.24 15.45 -4.76
C HIS A 573 -18.76 15.98 -3.39
N GLY A 574 -17.79 16.92 -3.36
CA GLY A 574 -17.44 17.66 -2.14
C GLY A 574 -18.51 18.66 -1.69
N GLN A 575 -19.44 19.06 -2.57
CA GLN A 575 -20.49 20.04 -2.25
C GLN A 575 -21.69 19.48 -1.47
N GLN A 576 -21.81 18.16 -1.28
CA GLN A 576 -22.92 17.61 -0.48
C GLN A 576 -22.78 17.86 1.02
N PHE A 577 -21.64 18.38 1.49
CA PHE A 577 -21.44 18.82 2.87
C PHE A 577 -20.83 20.23 2.95
N GLY A 578 -21.68 21.26 2.98
CA GLY A 578 -21.34 22.58 3.54
C GLY A 578 -21.27 23.73 2.54
N ASN A 579 -22.11 24.73 2.77
CA ASN A 579 -22.26 25.95 1.99
C ASN A 579 -21.14 26.96 2.33
N GLY A 580 -20.33 27.37 1.36
CA GLY A 580 -19.37 28.47 1.50
C GLY A 580 -18.19 28.33 0.54
N SER A 581 -17.85 29.41 -0.16
CA SER A 581 -16.72 29.54 -1.11
C SER A 581 -15.44 28.85 -0.62
N ALA A 582 -15.13 27.66 -1.15
CA ALA A 582 -13.99 26.87 -0.71
C ALA A 582 -12.72 27.21 -1.51
N ALA A 583 -11.75 27.80 -0.82
CA ALA A 583 -10.35 27.76 -1.21
C ALA A 583 -9.80 26.32 -1.09
N SER A 584 -8.69 26.06 -1.75
CA SER A 584 -8.00 24.77 -1.89
C SER A 584 -7.54 24.15 -0.56
N THR A 585 -8.40 23.46 0.18
CA THR A 585 -8.05 22.77 1.44
C THR A 585 -8.27 21.25 1.40
N SER A 586 -8.52 20.69 0.21
CA SER A 586 -8.71 19.26 0.02
C SER A 586 -7.38 18.52 0.09
N THR A 587 -7.31 17.47 0.90
CA THR A 587 -6.18 16.52 0.93
C THR A 587 -6.37 15.37 -0.05
N GLN A 588 -7.38 15.42 -0.89
CA GLN A 588 -7.62 14.37 -1.87
C GLN A 588 -6.44 14.27 -2.84
N ARG A 589 -6.00 13.03 -3.10
CA ARG A 589 -4.93 12.79 -4.06
C ARG A 589 -5.45 12.86 -5.48
N ASN A 590 -4.58 13.34 -6.38
CA ASN A 590 -4.80 13.23 -7.82
C ASN A 590 -5.19 11.80 -8.19
N ASP A 591 -6.22 11.70 -9.02
CA ASP A 591 -6.68 10.43 -9.54
C ASP A 591 -5.73 9.89 -10.63
N ILE A 592 -5.81 8.60 -10.93
CA ILE A 592 -4.93 7.93 -11.89
C ILE A 592 -5.56 7.96 -13.29
N GLY A 593 -4.77 8.38 -14.29
CA GLY A 593 -5.15 8.45 -15.70
C GLY A 593 -5.82 9.76 -16.07
N ALA A 594 -5.40 10.40 -17.16
CA ALA A 594 -5.90 11.68 -17.70
C ALA A 594 -7.16 11.53 -18.59
N ARG A 595 -7.88 12.63 -18.84
CA ARG A 595 -8.98 12.66 -19.85
C ARG A 595 -8.43 12.23 -21.22
N GLY A 596 -9.18 11.37 -21.92
CA GLY A 596 -8.84 10.91 -23.28
C GLY A 596 -7.76 9.81 -23.34
N GLN A 597 -7.25 9.34 -22.20
CA GLN A 597 -6.22 8.30 -22.13
C GLN A 597 -6.71 6.91 -22.58
N GLY A 598 -8.02 6.66 -22.50
CA GLY A 598 -8.62 5.34 -22.73
C GLY A 598 -8.43 4.39 -21.54
N VAL A 599 -9.24 3.33 -21.50
CA VAL A 599 -9.16 2.33 -20.43
C VAL A 599 -7.95 1.42 -20.68
N PRO A 600 -6.99 1.31 -19.76
CA PRO A 600 -5.88 0.38 -19.89
C PRO A 600 -6.39 -1.07 -20.00
N PRO A 601 -5.68 -1.96 -20.71
CA PRO A 601 -6.08 -3.36 -20.89
C PRO A 601 -6.29 -4.08 -19.56
N CYS A 602 -7.36 -4.87 -19.47
CA CYS A 602 -7.61 -5.76 -18.34
C CYS A 602 -8.06 -7.13 -18.84
N PHE A 603 -7.69 -8.17 -18.09
CA PHE A 603 -8.14 -9.53 -18.35
C PHE A 603 -8.31 -10.28 -17.03
N VAL A 604 -9.06 -11.37 -17.08
CA VAL A 604 -9.33 -12.22 -15.91
C VAL A 604 -8.67 -13.57 -16.10
N ALA A 605 -7.99 -14.04 -15.05
CA ALA A 605 -7.31 -15.33 -15.03
C ALA A 605 -7.82 -16.18 -13.88
N GLU A 606 -8.38 -17.34 -14.18
CA GLU A 606 -8.75 -18.30 -13.14
C GLU A 606 -7.57 -19.22 -12.82
N VAL A 607 -7.27 -19.34 -11.53
CA VAL A 607 -6.16 -20.11 -10.96
C VAL A 607 -6.68 -21.01 -9.84
N GLU A 608 -5.89 -21.98 -9.37
CA GLU A 608 -6.33 -22.94 -8.33
C GLU A 608 -6.82 -22.19 -7.08
N SER A 609 -5.95 -21.38 -6.48
CA SER A 609 -6.27 -20.58 -5.31
C SER A 609 -5.31 -19.40 -5.12
N LEU A 610 -5.69 -18.49 -4.24
CA LEU A 610 -5.01 -17.22 -3.95
C LEU A 610 -4.60 -17.16 -2.48
N PRO A 611 -3.67 -16.26 -2.09
CA PRO A 611 -3.21 -16.14 -0.71
C PRO A 611 -4.36 -16.00 0.28
N ARG A 612 -4.31 -16.80 1.35
CA ARG A 612 -5.37 -16.95 2.37
C ARG A 612 -6.76 -17.31 1.81
N ASP A 613 -6.81 -18.04 0.69
CA ASP A 613 -8.05 -18.42 0.00
C ASP A 613 -8.89 -17.20 -0.41
N ALA A 614 -8.22 -16.10 -0.78
CA ALA A 614 -8.90 -14.94 -1.32
C ALA A 614 -9.71 -15.32 -2.58
N PRO A 615 -10.89 -14.72 -2.79
CA PRO A 615 -11.70 -15.00 -3.98
C PRO A 615 -11.17 -14.32 -5.24
N VAL A 616 -10.44 -13.20 -5.06
CA VAL A 616 -9.89 -12.36 -6.12
C VAL A 616 -8.61 -11.66 -5.65
N GLU A 617 -7.65 -11.51 -6.56
CA GLU A 617 -6.42 -10.73 -6.39
C GLU A 617 -6.19 -9.86 -7.62
N TRP A 618 -6.00 -8.55 -7.41
CA TRP A 618 -5.63 -7.62 -8.47
C TRP A 618 -4.11 -7.46 -8.54
N ALA A 619 -3.54 -7.52 -9.74
CA ALA A 619 -2.14 -7.18 -9.97
C ALA A 619 -1.98 -6.28 -11.20
N SER A 620 -1.08 -5.31 -11.10
CA SER A 620 -0.82 -4.34 -12.16
C SER A 620 0.60 -3.79 -12.09
N THR A 621 0.99 -3.07 -13.14
CA THR A 621 2.21 -2.25 -13.17
C THR A 621 1.79 -0.85 -13.60
N GLY A 622 2.17 0.13 -12.80
CA GLY A 622 1.95 1.54 -13.11
C GLY A 622 3.14 2.17 -13.80
N VAL A 623 2.94 3.36 -14.34
CA VAL A 623 4.00 4.28 -14.72
C VAL A 623 3.80 5.63 -14.06
N ARG A 624 4.91 6.24 -13.67
CA ARG A 624 5.00 7.65 -13.27
C ARG A 624 5.64 8.40 -14.42
N TYR A 625 4.89 9.33 -14.99
CA TYR A 625 5.29 10.12 -16.13
C TYR A 625 4.50 11.44 -16.16
N ASP A 626 5.21 12.55 -16.37
CA ASP A 626 4.62 13.90 -16.36
C ASP A 626 3.86 14.22 -17.66
N GLY A 627 4.12 13.48 -18.75
CA GLY A 627 3.36 13.59 -19.99
C GLY A 627 2.18 12.62 -20.06
N HIS A 628 1.53 12.57 -21.23
CA HIS A 628 0.37 11.70 -21.43
C HIS A 628 0.76 10.30 -21.94
N VAL A 629 0.24 9.28 -21.27
CA VAL A 629 0.18 7.91 -21.79
C VAL A 629 -1.11 7.80 -22.59
N GLN A 630 -1.03 7.36 -23.84
CA GLN A 630 -2.20 7.14 -24.69
C GLN A 630 -2.39 5.64 -24.93
N VAL A 631 -3.57 5.12 -24.58
CA VAL A 631 -3.98 3.76 -24.95
C VAL A 631 -4.46 3.80 -26.41
N LYS A 632 -3.78 3.08 -27.29
CA LYS A 632 -4.17 2.91 -28.70
C LYS A 632 -4.57 1.47 -28.98
N GLY A 633 -5.59 1.33 -29.81
CA GLY A 633 -6.05 0.04 -30.32
C GLY A 633 -7.12 -0.60 -29.42
N THR A 634 -8.30 -0.77 -30.01
CA THR A 634 -9.34 -1.74 -29.63
C THR A 634 -9.87 -2.40 -30.90
N LEU A 635 -9.00 -2.57 -31.90
CA LEU A 635 -9.40 -3.12 -33.18
C LEU A 635 -9.29 -4.66 -33.11
N PRO A 636 -10.34 -5.42 -33.47
CA PRO A 636 -10.18 -6.81 -33.83
C PRO A 636 -9.15 -6.84 -34.96
N THR A 637 -7.95 -7.34 -34.68
CA THR A 637 -6.96 -7.53 -35.72
C THR A 637 -7.10 -9.00 -36.09
N SER A 638 -7.78 -9.29 -37.20
CA SER A 638 -7.80 -10.63 -37.78
C SER A 638 -6.36 -10.98 -38.17
N ILE A 639 -5.69 -11.83 -37.39
CA ILE A 639 -4.33 -12.29 -37.73
C ILE A 639 -4.39 -13.34 -38.84
N PHE A 640 -5.48 -14.13 -38.86
CA PHE A 640 -5.59 -15.28 -39.76
C PHE A 640 -7.06 -15.58 -40.10
N SER A 641 -7.32 -16.00 -41.34
CA SER A 641 -8.59 -16.56 -41.79
C SER A 641 -8.31 -17.85 -42.57
N TYR A 642 -8.88 -18.97 -42.15
CA TYR A 642 -8.73 -20.26 -42.84
C TYR A 642 -10.06 -21.01 -42.88
N ALA A 643 -10.24 -21.83 -43.91
CA ALA A 643 -11.44 -22.64 -44.07
C ALA A 643 -11.28 -23.97 -43.32
N GLU A 644 -12.08 -24.22 -42.29
CA GLU A 644 -12.29 -25.55 -41.71
C GLU A 644 -13.57 -26.18 -42.26
N GLN A 645 -13.56 -27.49 -42.50
CA GLN A 645 -14.77 -28.22 -42.83
C GLN A 645 -15.52 -28.53 -41.53
N ASN A 646 -16.71 -27.97 -41.39
CA ASN A 646 -17.58 -28.33 -40.28
C ASN A 646 -18.06 -29.80 -40.43
N THR A 647 -18.72 -30.33 -39.41
CA THR A 647 -19.24 -31.71 -39.39
C THR A 647 -20.24 -32.03 -40.52
N ASN A 648 -20.73 -31.00 -41.22
CA ASN A 648 -21.64 -31.09 -42.35
C ASN A 648 -20.94 -30.94 -43.72
N GLY A 649 -19.62 -30.71 -43.76
CA GLY A 649 -18.82 -30.60 -44.98
C GLY A 649 -18.78 -29.20 -45.61
N ASP A 650 -19.35 -28.18 -44.96
CA ASP A 650 -19.26 -26.80 -45.41
C ASP A 650 -17.96 -26.14 -44.90
N ALA A 651 -17.35 -25.32 -45.74
CA ALA A 651 -16.16 -24.55 -45.39
C ALA A 651 -16.56 -23.34 -44.52
N GLU A 652 -16.26 -23.40 -43.23
CA GLU A 652 -16.41 -22.31 -42.28
C GLU A 652 -15.09 -21.54 -42.18
N VAL A 653 -15.12 -20.22 -42.37
CA VAL A 653 -13.94 -19.37 -42.20
C VAL A 653 -13.73 -19.16 -40.71
N VAL A 654 -12.73 -19.82 -40.14
CA VAL A 654 -12.28 -19.59 -38.76
C VAL A 654 -11.33 -18.39 -38.78
N GLU A 655 -11.73 -17.31 -38.11
CA GLU A 655 -10.88 -16.15 -37.87
C GLU A 655 -10.22 -16.28 -36.49
N ASP A 656 -8.89 -16.34 -36.46
CA ASP A 656 -8.15 -16.22 -35.21
C ASP A 656 -8.15 -14.74 -34.79
N VAL A 657 -9.07 -14.39 -33.89
CA VAL A 657 -9.20 -13.05 -33.35
C VAL A 657 -8.03 -12.77 -32.40
N CYS A 658 -7.30 -11.69 -32.66
CA CYS A 658 -6.38 -11.09 -31.72
C CYS A 658 -6.83 -9.67 -31.39
N THR A 659 -7.25 -9.44 -30.16
CA THR A 659 -7.39 -8.08 -29.64
C THR A 659 -6.02 -7.59 -29.20
N ARG A 660 -5.53 -6.52 -29.83
CA ARG A 660 -4.26 -5.87 -29.48
C ARG A 660 -4.52 -4.49 -28.90
N GLN A 661 -3.96 -4.23 -27.73
CA GLN A 661 -3.91 -2.89 -27.14
C GLN A 661 -2.44 -2.52 -26.94
N ILE A 662 -2.06 -1.31 -27.33
CA ILE A 662 -0.71 -0.76 -27.12
C ILE A 662 -0.82 0.53 -26.32
N LEU A 663 0.15 0.74 -25.45
CA LEU A 663 0.26 1.96 -24.67
C LEU A 663 1.49 2.72 -25.17
N ASN A 664 1.24 3.94 -25.64
CA ASN A 664 2.27 4.79 -26.20
C ASN A 664 2.48 6.01 -25.32
N VAL A 665 3.72 6.50 -25.33
CA VAL A 665 4.09 7.77 -24.72
C VAL A 665 4.70 8.67 -25.77
N LYS A 666 4.33 9.94 -25.76
CA LYS A 666 4.97 10.96 -26.59
C LYS A 666 6.24 11.45 -25.91
N SER A 667 7.39 11.25 -26.53
CA SER A 667 8.67 11.77 -26.07
C SER A 667 9.25 12.68 -27.15
N GLY A 668 9.03 13.99 -27.03
CA GLY A 668 9.37 14.95 -28.09
C GLY A 668 8.41 14.82 -29.28
N LEU A 669 8.96 14.55 -30.48
CA LEU A 669 8.18 14.29 -31.70
C LEU A 669 7.87 12.81 -31.92
N ASP A 670 8.47 11.91 -31.14
CA ASP A 670 8.37 10.46 -31.32
C ASP A 670 7.29 9.85 -30.41
N GLU A 671 6.63 8.81 -30.92
CA GLU A 671 5.77 7.93 -30.11
C GLU A 671 6.51 6.63 -29.78
N VAL A 672 6.65 6.36 -28.48
CA VAL A 672 7.33 5.16 -27.98
C VAL A 672 6.30 4.20 -27.38
N VAL A 673 6.28 2.95 -27.85
CA VAL A 673 5.44 1.89 -27.28
C VAL A 673 6.07 1.40 -25.99
N ILE A 674 5.44 1.68 -24.86
CA ILE A 674 5.94 1.31 -23.53
C ILE A 674 5.40 -0.04 -23.04
N ALA A 675 4.22 -0.43 -23.51
CA ALA A 675 3.60 -1.72 -23.22
C ALA A 675 2.60 -2.12 -24.29
N GLY A 676 2.26 -3.41 -24.33
CA GLY A 676 1.16 -3.91 -25.12
C GLY A 676 0.65 -5.28 -24.67
N TRP A 677 -0.56 -5.58 -25.13
CA TRP A 677 -1.35 -6.72 -24.70
C TRP A 677 -2.01 -7.35 -25.91
N ILE A 678 -1.91 -8.68 -26.00
CA ILE A 678 -2.38 -9.46 -27.14
C ILE A 678 -3.13 -10.65 -26.57
N ALA A 679 -4.44 -10.71 -26.78
CA ALA A 679 -5.25 -11.86 -26.40
C ALA A 679 -5.43 -12.78 -27.61
N LEU A 680 -5.25 -14.10 -27.42
CA LEU A 680 -5.17 -15.08 -28.50
C LEU A 680 -6.14 -16.24 -28.24
N ASN A 681 -6.97 -16.56 -29.22
CA ASN A 681 -7.89 -17.71 -29.14
C ASN A 681 -7.19 -19.06 -29.26
N SER A 682 -6.01 -19.11 -29.91
CA SER A 682 -5.15 -20.29 -30.03
C SER A 682 -3.68 -19.94 -29.76
N VAL A 683 -2.92 -20.87 -29.20
CA VAL A 683 -1.46 -20.72 -29.03
C VAL A 683 -0.68 -20.94 -30.33
N ASP A 684 -1.27 -21.59 -31.33
CA ASP A 684 -0.62 -21.92 -32.60
C ASP A 684 -0.29 -20.67 -33.43
N VAL A 685 -0.96 -19.55 -33.17
CA VAL A 685 -0.69 -18.28 -33.84
C VAL A 685 0.43 -17.47 -33.19
N LEU A 686 1.01 -17.90 -32.05
CA LEU A 686 2.06 -17.16 -31.35
C LEU A 686 3.29 -16.85 -32.22
N GLU A 687 3.67 -17.75 -33.11
CA GLU A 687 4.80 -17.54 -34.04
C GLU A 687 4.56 -16.39 -35.03
N LYS A 688 3.30 -16.00 -35.24
CA LYS A 688 2.89 -14.89 -36.10
C LYS A 688 2.69 -13.58 -35.33
N VAL A 689 2.78 -13.62 -33.99
CA VAL A 689 2.57 -12.44 -33.15
C VAL A 689 3.83 -11.59 -33.11
N GLU A 690 3.74 -10.38 -33.66
CA GLU A 690 4.83 -9.41 -33.62
C GLU A 690 4.94 -8.72 -32.25
N VAL A 691 5.87 -9.22 -31.44
CA VAL A 691 6.36 -8.55 -30.23
C VAL A 691 7.70 -7.86 -30.53
N PRO A 692 7.88 -6.56 -30.22
CA PRO A 692 9.16 -5.89 -30.42
C PRO A 692 10.30 -6.61 -29.68
N ALA A 693 11.46 -6.78 -30.32
CA ALA A 693 12.61 -7.46 -29.72
C ALA A 693 13.17 -6.75 -28.47
N SER A 694 12.94 -5.43 -28.37
CA SER A 694 13.24 -4.60 -27.22
C SER A 694 12.25 -4.73 -26.07
N CYS A 695 11.29 -5.66 -26.15
CA CYS A 695 10.30 -5.89 -25.12
C CYS A 695 10.52 -7.23 -24.40
N VAL A 696 10.17 -7.24 -23.12
CA VAL A 696 10.12 -8.42 -22.27
C VAL A 696 8.66 -8.84 -22.15
N CYS A 697 8.39 -10.15 -22.12
CA CYS A 697 7.02 -10.65 -22.18
C CYS A 697 6.67 -11.59 -21.02
N THR A 698 5.44 -11.44 -20.54
CA THR A 698 4.75 -12.37 -19.65
C THR A 698 3.59 -12.98 -20.41
N VAL A 699 3.52 -14.30 -20.46
CA VAL A 699 2.47 -15.05 -21.15
C VAL A 699 1.62 -15.77 -20.13
N TYR A 700 0.36 -15.38 -20.04
CA TYR A 700 -0.67 -16.11 -19.32
C TYR A 700 -1.25 -17.14 -20.28
N THR A 701 -1.30 -18.40 -19.91
CA THR A 701 -1.71 -19.46 -20.85
C THR A 701 -2.50 -20.58 -20.19
N THR A 702 -3.44 -21.13 -20.95
CA THR A 702 -4.19 -22.35 -20.64
C THR A 702 -3.62 -23.58 -21.34
N GLN A 703 -2.65 -23.40 -22.24
CA GLN A 703 -2.09 -24.44 -23.11
C GLN A 703 -0.55 -24.38 -23.16
N ASN A 704 0.08 -25.45 -23.64
CA ASN A 704 1.52 -25.45 -23.88
C ASN A 704 1.88 -24.46 -24.99
N LEU A 705 2.94 -23.69 -24.77
CA LEU A 705 3.44 -22.75 -25.77
C LEU A 705 4.36 -23.48 -26.77
N PRO A 706 4.41 -23.04 -28.04
CA PRO A 706 5.35 -23.59 -29.02
C PRO A 706 6.81 -23.47 -28.54
N GLU A 707 7.54 -24.59 -28.50
CA GLU A 707 8.91 -24.62 -27.93
C GLU A 707 9.88 -23.68 -28.64
N ALA A 708 9.76 -23.57 -29.98
CA ALA A 708 10.59 -22.68 -30.78
C ALA A 708 10.40 -21.21 -30.34
N TRP A 709 9.15 -20.80 -30.16
CA TRP A 709 8.79 -19.46 -29.70
C TRP A 709 9.26 -19.20 -28.26
N VAL A 710 9.07 -20.16 -27.34
CA VAL A 710 9.55 -20.03 -25.95
C VAL A 710 11.07 -19.89 -25.90
N LYS A 711 11.79 -20.68 -26.71
CA LYS A 711 13.26 -20.63 -26.79
C LYS A 711 13.76 -19.30 -27.34
N GLU A 712 13.06 -18.74 -28.32
CA GLU A 712 13.39 -17.43 -28.92
C GLU A 712 13.07 -16.27 -27.96
N ARG A 713 11.87 -16.25 -27.39
CA ARG A 713 11.32 -15.10 -26.65
C ARG A 713 11.56 -15.13 -25.15
N GLN A 714 11.88 -16.30 -24.60
CA GLN A 714 12.22 -16.49 -23.19
C GLN A 714 11.18 -15.86 -22.21
N PRO A 715 9.86 -16.01 -22.47
CA PRO A 715 8.82 -15.35 -21.70
C PRO A 715 8.80 -15.79 -20.23
N THR A 716 8.30 -14.93 -19.35
CA THR A 716 7.74 -15.39 -18.08
C THR A 716 6.40 -16.05 -18.34
N ILE A 717 6.23 -17.32 -17.98
CA ILE A 717 5.00 -18.09 -18.22
C ILE A 717 4.19 -18.18 -16.94
N VAL A 718 2.91 -17.82 -17.01
CA VAL A 718 1.94 -17.95 -15.91
C VAL A 718 0.83 -18.91 -16.34
N PRO A 719 0.83 -20.16 -15.85
CA PRO A 719 -0.21 -21.13 -16.15
C PRO A 719 -1.53 -20.75 -15.48
N CYS A 720 -2.62 -20.83 -16.21
CA CYS A 720 -3.98 -20.57 -15.72
C CYS A 720 -4.92 -21.69 -16.15
N TYR A 721 -6.04 -21.87 -15.44
CA TYR A 721 -7.07 -22.83 -15.85
C TYR A 721 -7.91 -22.28 -16.99
N ARG A 722 -8.33 -21.03 -16.87
CA ARG A 722 -9.14 -20.32 -17.86
C ARG A 722 -8.72 -18.86 -17.93
N LEU A 723 -8.86 -18.25 -19.11
CA LEU A 723 -8.53 -16.85 -19.36
C LEU A 723 -9.68 -16.18 -20.12
N TRP A 724 -9.94 -14.91 -19.78
CA TRP A 724 -10.90 -14.06 -20.48
C TRP A 724 -10.27 -12.72 -20.80
N ASN A 725 -10.43 -12.23 -22.03
CA ASN A 725 -9.97 -10.90 -22.43
C ASN A 725 -10.82 -9.78 -21.80
N GLY A 726 -10.48 -8.52 -22.07
CA GLY A 726 -11.21 -7.35 -21.55
C GLY A 726 -12.65 -7.18 -22.06
N GLN A 727 -13.11 -8.06 -22.94
CA GLN A 727 -14.51 -8.14 -23.40
C GLN A 727 -15.26 -9.33 -22.79
N GLY A 728 -14.63 -10.08 -21.88
CA GLY A 728 -15.22 -11.26 -21.25
C GLY A 728 -15.26 -12.49 -22.16
N GLN A 729 -14.52 -12.50 -23.27
CA GLN A 729 -14.43 -13.63 -24.18
C GLN A 729 -13.30 -14.57 -23.76
N ARG A 730 -13.54 -15.89 -23.82
CA ARG A 730 -12.52 -16.90 -23.51
C ARG A 730 -11.37 -16.86 -24.52
N VAL A 731 -10.15 -16.98 -24.03
CA VAL A 731 -8.92 -17.00 -24.85
C VAL A 731 -7.96 -18.10 -24.37
N ALA A 732 -7.09 -18.58 -25.25
CA ALA A 732 -6.10 -19.59 -24.92
C ALA A 732 -4.87 -19.00 -24.23
N ALA A 733 -4.44 -17.80 -24.66
CA ALA A 733 -3.27 -17.12 -24.11
C ALA A 733 -3.40 -15.59 -24.16
N ILE A 734 -2.70 -14.91 -23.26
CA ILE A 734 -2.54 -13.46 -23.24
C ILE A 734 -1.05 -13.13 -23.12
N VAL A 735 -0.53 -12.40 -24.10
CA VAL A 735 0.85 -11.91 -24.13
C VAL A 735 0.86 -10.46 -23.65
N ALA A 736 1.38 -10.23 -22.45
CA ALA A 736 1.69 -8.90 -21.93
C ALA A 736 3.16 -8.62 -22.21
N TYR A 737 3.48 -7.58 -22.97
CA TYR A 737 4.86 -7.19 -23.23
C TYR A 737 5.10 -5.73 -22.85
N ARG A 738 6.35 -5.44 -22.47
CA ARG A 738 6.75 -4.14 -21.94
C ARG A 738 8.10 -3.80 -22.53
N GLN A 739 8.30 -2.54 -22.89
CA GLN A 739 9.62 -2.07 -23.27
C GLN A 739 10.60 -2.36 -22.13
N GLN A 740 11.84 -2.70 -22.46
CA GLN A 740 12.91 -2.95 -21.50
C GLN A 740 13.16 -1.76 -20.56
#